data_AF-A0A5M6CV40-F1
#
_entry.id   AF-A0A5M6CV40-F1
#
_cell.length_a   1.000
_cell.length_b   1.000
_cell.length_c   1.000
_cell.angle_alpha   90.00
_cell.angle_beta   90.00
_cell.angle_gamma   90.00
#
_symmetry.space_group_name_H-M   'P 1'
#
loop_
_entity.id
_entity.type
_entity.pdbx_description
1 polymer ?
#
loop_
_entity_poly.entity_id
_entity_poly.type
_entity_poly.pdbx_seq_one_letter_code
_entity_poly.pdbx_strand_id
1 'polypeptide(L)'
;MEQNWRSGAGGDQLTSSAPRSLAPLLSAEVGWVQRDPATRSCVAGSCRRQECLDSAAAFGEGEMMTGPNPVARGVPVFLKSHSAARLPQPLLCRVMTCAVGWAVGIVALVWAVGTQADEPPATAPVAERPVAEFLTTHCLECHRGEEAESDFRIDHLNDDFADRRAAAAWIEIRDRVNRGEMPPDDKPQPTADQIRMLSGWITDRLRQAEQAGLSRGGRAVLRRLNRQEYTNTIRDLLKMEFLPGESPRDMLPPDGTVEGFRTVSVGLMIDPSLMQTYYEVARLVAEKAIVDGPPEFPTKTLRMEFEEIQTNRAIDYLCDKPGFECKEDHIEIIDGQTRSFGRLHYGDHRTATPTLGKYRVSVRAAARPGPDGKPVRMSVRQQHPQASRQLVMDVQVDASPQQPEVYTVIVPRDGLGKEWNLQPVDEIAMTNGNPTYQVYANRKIRDYGNEGDFTNAIRYRGRMQLEGGHEQTIIRPDRIDTEKLPMLWLDWIEIEGPLYEQWPPKSHQLLLGETTPTSLTNGQLTEIFTALMNRAYRRPVADDDVKPIVNLVRQELDHGIALENAVRAGLTAVLTSPRFLYLAEPSDGVQPRSLDDWEIASRLSYLLWSSMPDEQLFELAAAGKLQDPQVRLQQVDRMIADPKIEGFVNGFAAQWLRTETFRNFQPDDRQYPDYDDKLGEAMVSESLEFFREVLKHDLALSNFIDSGFAMLNERLAKHYGIEGVQGDQFRRVPLPDDSHRGGLLAHAGVLMAGSDGNRTKPVSRAVYVREVLFNDPPDPPPPNVGEIEPNIKGKNLTVRERLIQHQEIESCAACHRTLDPYGLALENFDVIGAWREQQTGEGFRARKAPPIDASGKLPDGSTFDGFEQFRERLLAQQQRFHRGLTEKMMVYALGRPLEPGDRIRVDAISDALDDDSATLRTMIKQIVSSPQFLTK
;
A
#
# COMPACT_ATOMS: atom_id res chain seq x y z
N MET A 1 -56.81 28.73 17.80
CA MET A 1 -57.66 29.89 17.53
C MET A 1 -56.79 30.93 16.85
N GLU A 2 -56.99 31.18 15.55
CA GLU A 2 -57.86 32.25 15.00
C GLU A 2 -57.20 33.64 15.09
N GLN A 3 -57.18 34.49 14.04
CA GLN A 3 -57.68 34.36 12.65
C GLN A 3 -56.97 35.39 11.72
N ASN A 4 -56.92 35.12 10.42
CA ASN A 4 -57.20 36.00 9.24
C ASN A 4 -56.88 37.53 9.23
N TRP A 5 -56.59 38.21 8.10
CA TRP A 5 -56.00 37.86 6.78
C TRP A 5 -55.85 39.14 5.90
N ARG A 6 -54.81 39.19 5.04
CA ARG A 6 -54.69 39.93 3.74
C ARG A 6 -54.73 41.48 3.63
N SER A 7 -54.02 41.92 2.56
CA SER A 7 -54.12 43.17 1.77
C SER A 7 -53.58 44.48 2.38
N GLY A 8 -52.96 45.39 1.61
CA GLY A 8 -52.52 45.24 0.22
C GLY A 8 -51.85 46.48 -0.43
N ALA A 9 -50.93 46.20 -1.36
CA ALA A 9 -50.51 46.96 -2.56
C ALA A 9 -50.35 48.51 -2.57
N GLY A 10 -49.15 48.96 -2.96
CA GLY A 10 -48.97 49.99 -4.01
C GLY A 10 -48.34 51.34 -3.62
N GLY A 11 -47.55 51.90 -4.57
CA GLY A 11 -47.30 53.36 -4.67
C GLY A 11 -45.85 53.83 -4.50
N ASP A 12 -45.19 54.21 -5.60
CA ASP A 12 -43.91 54.93 -5.60
C ASP A 12 -44.01 56.36 -5.05
N GLN A 13 -42.90 56.91 -4.54
CA GLN A 13 -42.38 58.21 -5.03
C GLN A 13 -40.91 58.51 -4.66
N LEU A 14 -40.38 59.62 -5.17
CA LEU A 14 -38.98 59.81 -5.55
C LEU A 14 -38.19 60.87 -4.73
N THR A 15 -36.87 60.63 -4.65
CA THR A 15 -35.74 61.58 -4.71
C THR A 15 -35.32 62.51 -3.55
N SER A 16 -33.99 62.48 -3.32
CA SER A 16 -33.09 63.57 -2.87
C SER A 16 -33.07 63.91 -1.36
N SER A 17 -31.99 64.45 -0.77
CA SER A 17 -30.73 64.98 -1.34
C SER A 17 -29.50 64.72 -0.45
N ALA A 18 -28.29 64.81 -1.02
CA ALA A 18 -27.00 64.70 -0.29
C ALA A 18 -26.36 66.09 -0.03
N PRO A 19 -25.25 66.16 0.73
CA PRO A 19 -24.01 66.55 0.05
C PRO A 19 -22.68 65.93 0.57
N ARG A 20 -21.76 65.70 -0.38
CA ARG A 20 -20.29 66.02 -0.41
C ARG A 20 -19.41 65.91 0.85
N SER A 21 -18.11 65.54 0.78
CA SER A 21 -17.26 64.91 -0.25
C SER A 21 -15.79 64.90 0.26
N LEU A 22 -14.97 63.89 -0.08
CA LEU A 22 -13.60 64.04 -0.60
C LEU A 22 -12.91 62.66 -0.80
N ALA A 23 -12.15 62.53 -1.90
CA ALA A 23 -11.21 61.45 -2.19
C ALA A 23 -9.94 62.08 -2.82
N PRO A 24 -8.81 61.34 -2.89
CA PRO A 24 -8.28 60.96 -4.21
C PRO A 24 -7.92 59.45 -4.31
N LEU A 25 -8.22 58.72 -5.40
CA LEU A 25 -7.44 58.57 -6.68
C LEU A 25 -6.12 57.76 -6.49
N LEU A 26 -5.68 56.83 -7.36
CA LEU A 26 -6.08 56.22 -8.66
C LEU A 26 -5.42 54.79 -8.69
N SER A 27 -5.43 53.89 -9.68
CA SER A 27 -5.89 53.67 -11.09
C SER A 27 -5.71 52.15 -11.38
N ALA A 28 -6.04 51.50 -12.50
CA ALA A 28 -7.07 51.53 -13.58
C ALA A 28 -6.73 50.31 -14.50
N GLU A 29 -7.55 49.74 -15.40
CA GLU A 29 -8.90 50.00 -15.92
C GLU A 29 -9.50 48.67 -16.48
N VAL A 30 -10.61 48.68 -17.25
CA VAL A 30 -11.22 47.46 -17.87
C VAL A 30 -11.57 47.69 -19.35
N GLY A 31 -11.21 46.73 -20.22
CA GLY A 31 -11.62 46.69 -21.63
C GLY A 31 -12.68 45.61 -21.93
N TRP A 32 -13.70 45.94 -22.72
CA TRP A 32 -14.82 45.05 -23.08
C TRP A 32 -14.72 44.56 -24.54
N VAL A 33 -15.02 43.28 -24.79
CA VAL A 33 -15.44 42.75 -26.11
C VAL A 33 -16.55 41.70 -25.91
N GLN A 34 -17.47 41.61 -26.86
CA GLN A 34 -18.69 40.80 -26.83
C GLN A 34 -18.47 39.29 -26.97
N ARG A 35 -19.51 38.49 -26.66
CA ARG A 35 -19.69 37.10 -27.12
C ARG A 35 -21.09 36.95 -27.73
N ASP A 36 -21.20 36.13 -28.77
CA ASP A 36 -22.47 35.70 -29.39
C ASP A 36 -22.40 34.17 -29.65
N PRO A 37 -23.51 33.40 -29.63
CA PRO A 37 -23.44 31.96 -29.33
C PRO A 37 -23.71 30.99 -30.49
N ALA A 38 -22.75 30.08 -30.72
CA ALA A 38 -22.93 28.75 -31.31
C ALA A 38 -21.79 27.84 -30.77
N THR A 39 -21.95 26.54 -30.52
CA THR A 39 -22.90 25.52 -31.02
C THR A 39 -23.42 24.58 -29.90
N ARG A 40 -24.35 23.67 -30.22
CA ARG A 40 -24.81 22.57 -29.36
C ARG A 40 -24.31 21.20 -29.88
N SER A 41 -24.15 20.25 -28.95
CA SER A 41 -24.46 18.81 -29.10
C SER A 41 -23.78 17.99 -30.22
N CYS A 42 -23.09 16.91 -29.82
CA CYS A 42 -23.55 15.54 -30.10
C CYS A 42 -22.80 14.48 -29.27
N VAL A 43 -23.32 13.26 -29.21
CA VAL A 43 -22.84 12.13 -28.37
C VAL A 43 -22.88 10.82 -29.17
N ALA A 44 -21.85 9.98 -28.98
CA ALA A 44 -21.73 8.56 -29.35
C ALA A 44 -21.75 8.15 -30.84
N GLY A 45 -21.17 6.96 -31.12
CA GLY A 45 -21.69 6.06 -32.16
C GLY A 45 -20.88 5.83 -33.45
N SER A 46 -19.77 5.09 -33.36
CA SER A 46 -19.27 4.15 -34.39
C SER A 46 -19.24 4.53 -35.89
N CYS A 47 -18.04 4.53 -36.51
CA CYS A 47 -17.86 3.83 -37.80
C CYS A 47 -16.41 3.37 -38.07
N ARG A 48 -16.32 2.12 -38.55
CA ARG A 48 -15.30 1.37 -39.32
C ARG A 48 -13.87 1.91 -39.54
N ARG A 49 -12.93 0.95 -39.60
CA ARG A 49 -11.66 1.06 -40.36
C ARG A 49 -11.95 1.31 -41.85
N GLN A 50 -11.28 2.31 -42.43
CA GLN A 50 -10.44 2.21 -43.64
C GLN A 50 -9.60 3.51 -43.73
N GLU A 51 -8.75 3.66 -44.76
CA GLU A 51 -8.11 4.93 -45.15
C GLU A 51 -7.22 5.64 -44.11
N CYS A 52 -5.97 5.18 -43.97
CA CYS A 52 -4.80 6.06 -43.90
C CYS A 52 -3.50 5.28 -44.21
N LEU A 53 -3.47 4.60 -45.36
CA LEU A 53 -2.24 4.23 -46.05
C LEU A 53 -2.09 5.18 -47.23
N ASP A 54 -1.04 6.01 -47.21
CA ASP A 54 -0.12 6.26 -48.33
C ASP A 54 0.71 7.53 -48.06
N SER A 55 1.88 7.62 -48.69
CA SER A 55 2.97 8.58 -48.40
C SER A 55 3.68 8.31 -47.06
N ALA A 56 4.83 7.62 -46.95
CA ALA A 56 5.89 7.30 -47.93
C ALA A 56 6.50 8.53 -48.65
N ALA A 57 7.81 8.62 -48.87
CA ALA A 57 8.99 8.04 -48.23
C ALA A 57 10.22 8.84 -48.73
N ALA A 58 11.17 9.19 -47.87
CA ALA A 58 12.44 9.79 -48.32
C ALA A 58 13.60 9.51 -47.34
N PHE A 59 14.74 9.16 -47.92
CA PHE A 59 16.06 8.92 -47.33
C PHE A 59 16.60 10.15 -46.55
N GLY A 60 17.57 10.04 -45.64
CA GLY A 60 18.33 8.87 -45.16
C GLY A 60 19.79 9.24 -44.82
N GLU A 61 20.43 8.43 -43.95
CA GLU A 61 21.87 8.44 -43.60
C GLU A 61 22.47 9.69 -42.90
N GLY A 62 23.56 9.51 -42.14
CA GLY A 62 24.37 10.57 -41.54
C GLY A 62 24.76 10.35 -40.07
N GLU A 63 26.06 10.29 -39.76
CA GLU A 63 26.60 10.06 -38.41
C GLU A 63 27.09 11.33 -37.69
N MET A 64 27.07 11.27 -36.34
CA MET A 64 28.08 11.78 -35.39
C MET A 64 28.46 13.28 -35.24
N MET A 65 28.73 13.60 -33.95
CA MET A 65 29.75 14.53 -33.41
C MET A 65 29.45 16.03 -33.17
N THR A 66 29.80 16.44 -31.93
CA THR A 66 30.24 17.77 -31.44
C THR A 66 29.24 18.94 -31.34
N GLY A 67 29.37 19.72 -30.25
CA GLY A 67 28.80 21.07 -30.07
C GLY A 67 29.79 22.17 -30.51
N PRO A 68 29.67 23.46 -30.08
CA PRO A 68 29.00 23.94 -28.85
C PRO A 68 28.14 25.24 -28.96
N ASN A 69 27.66 25.68 -27.79
CA ASN A 69 27.08 26.98 -27.35
C ASN A 69 27.45 28.26 -28.16
N PRO A 70 26.54 29.26 -28.29
CA PRO A 70 26.87 30.59 -27.68
C PRO A 70 25.71 31.52 -27.21
N VAL A 71 25.85 32.08 -25.98
CA VAL A 71 25.87 33.55 -25.62
C VAL A 71 24.60 34.44 -25.78
N ALA A 72 24.30 35.50 -24.98
CA ALA A 72 24.51 35.90 -23.56
C ALA A 72 23.90 37.33 -23.27
N ARG A 73 24.05 37.81 -22.01
CA ARG A 73 23.92 39.20 -21.47
C ARG A 73 22.52 39.66 -21.00
N GLY A 74 22.39 40.45 -19.92
CA GLY A 74 23.39 40.91 -18.93
C GLY A 74 22.95 42.15 -18.10
N VAL A 75 23.91 42.81 -17.41
CA VAL A 75 23.84 44.11 -16.64
C VAL A 75 23.44 44.00 -15.15
N PRO A 76 24.17 44.62 -14.18
CA PRO A 76 25.59 45.02 -14.13
C PRO A 76 26.32 44.62 -12.81
N VAL A 77 27.60 44.99 -12.67
CA VAL A 77 28.43 44.83 -11.44
C VAL A 77 29.23 46.11 -11.17
N PHE A 78 29.42 46.49 -9.90
CA PHE A 78 30.40 47.50 -9.45
C PHE A 78 31.64 46.83 -8.83
N LEU A 79 32.78 47.55 -8.81
CA LEU A 79 34.12 46.95 -8.91
C LEU A 79 35.08 47.38 -7.78
N LYS A 80 36.14 46.57 -7.56
CA LYS A 80 37.43 46.85 -6.87
C LYS A 80 37.41 46.90 -5.31
N SER A 81 38.47 46.53 -4.56
CA SER A 81 39.76 45.88 -4.91
C SER A 81 40.66 45.59 -3.67
N HIS A 82 41.78 44.88 -3.90
CA HIS A 82 43.06 44.83 -3.14
C HIS A 82 43.26 43.86 -1.95
N SER A 83 44.06 42.82 -2.23
CA SER A 83 45.41 42.54 -1.67
C SER A 83 45.71 42.68 -0.16
N ALA A 84 46.38 41.67 0.42
CA ALA A 84 46.92 41.66 1.78
C ALA A 84 48.47 41.74 1.82
N ALA A 85 49.05 42.44 2.81
CA ALA A 85 50.46 42.29 3.24
C ALA A 85 50.83 43.02 4.58
N ARG A 86 51.48 42.29 5.50
CA ARG A 86 52.54 42.71 6.48
C ARG A 86 52.23 43.71 7.64
N LEU A 87 52.30 43.19 8.87
CA LEU A 87 53.24 43.51 10.01
C LEU A 87 53.54 44.99 10.42
N PRO A 88 53.71 45.32 11.73
CA PRO A 88 54.79 44.74 12.57
C PRO A 88 54.51 44.50 14.09
N GLN A 89 55.62 44.28 14.83
CA GLN A 89 55.86 43.84 16.24
C GLN A 89 55.70 45.00 17.29
N PRO A 90 56.13 44.97 18.61
CA PRO A 90 57.07 44.05 19.31
C PRO A 90 57.00 43.82 20.86
N LEU A 91 58.02 43.09 21.38
CA LEU A 91 58.56 42.99 22.77
C LEU A 91 57.76 42.19 23.86
N LEU A 92 58.37 41.70 24.96
CA LEU A 92 59.60 40.88 25.14
C LEU A 92 59.72 40.36 26.61
N CYS A 93 59.93 39.05 26.83
CA CYS A 93 60.72 38.43 27.94
C CYS A 93 60.75 36.88 27.71
N ARG A 94 61.81 36.07 27.80
CA ARG A 94 63.09 35.99 28.58
C ARG A 94 62.87 35.64 30.08
N VAL A 95 63.61 34.73 30.72
CA VAL A 95 64.66 33.72 30.34
C VAL A 95 64.74 32.68 31.52
N MET A 96 65.21 31.41 31.44
CA MET A 96 66.63 31.00 31.39
C MET A 96 66.85 29.46 31.28
N THR A 97 67.73 29.10 30.35
CA THR A 97 68.59 27.90 30.08
C THR A 97 68.81 26.70 31.04
N CYS A 98 69.13 25.57 30.38
CA CYS A 98 69.73 24.29 30.83
C CYS A 98 71.14 24.36 31.47
N ALA A 99 71.62 23.25 32.09
CA ALA A 99 73.00 22.71 31.91
C ALA A 99 73.29 21.33 32.59
N VAL A 100 73.80 20.35 31.79
CA VAL A 100 74.97 19.43 32.02
C VAL A 100 75.13 18.60 33.32
N GLY A 101 75.46 17.28 33.20
CA GLY A 101 76.41 16.63 34.16
C GLY A 101 76.41 15.10 34.45
N TRP A 102 76.94 14.26 33.54
CA TRP A 102 77.78 13.05 33.79
C TRP A 102 77.50 11.99 34.92
N ALA A 103 77.13 10.77 34.47
CA ALA A 103 77.85 9.49 34.65
C ALA A 103 77.70 8.55 35.89
N VAL A 104 77.81 7.23 35.59
CA VAL A 104 77.96 6.01 36.45
C VAL A 104 76.72 5.58 37.28
N GLY A 105 76.26 4.32 37.28
CA GLY A 105 76.60 3.13 36.48
C GLY A 105 76.20 1.79 37.15
N ILE A 106 76.20 0.67 36.38
CA ILE A 106 75.99 -0.76 36.80
C ILE A 106 74.55 -1.05 37.34
N VAL A 107 73.83 -2.17 37.15
CA VAL A 107 74.10 -3.57 36.70
C VAL A 107 73.08 -4.02 35.63
N ALA A 108 73.47 -5.00 34.80
CA ALA A 108 72.73 -5.47 33.62
C ALA A 108 71.67 -6.57 33.87
N LEU A 109 70.64 -6.57 33.01
CA LEU A 109 70.01 -7.78 32.44
C LEU A 109 69.45 -7.39 31.05
N VAL A 110 70.20 -7.55 29.95
CA VAL A 110 70.47 -8.76 29.16
C VAL A 110 69.50 -8.92 27.97
N TRP A 111 70.01 -8.51 26.79
CA TRP A 111 69.72 -9.01 25.43
C TRP A 111 68.25 -9.19 24.98
N ALA A 112 67.73 -8.25 24.18
CA ALA A 112 67.75 -8.36 22.70
C ALA A 112 66.94 -7.23 22.02
N VAL A 113 67.60 -6.26 21.40
CA VAL A 113 66.96 -5.31 20.47
C VAL A 113 67.29 -5.76 19.05
N GLY A 114 66.30 -6.35 18.37
CA GLY A 114 66.33 -6.51 16.91
C GLY A 114 65.71 -5.27 16.26
N THR A 115 66.44 -4.62 15.36
CA THR A 115 65.89 -3.52 14.55
C THR A 115 65.02 -4.10 13.44
N GLN A 116 63.69 -4.06 13.59
CA GLN A 116 62.79 -4.07 12.45
C GLN A 116 62.62 -2.65 11.94
N ALA A 117 62.66 -2.49 10.62
CA ALA A 117 62.27 -1.26 9.95
C ALA A 117 60.74 -1.16 9.91
N ASP A 118 60.22 0.03 9.63
CA ASP A 118 58.82 0.18 9.21
C ASP A 118 58.62 -0.59 7.90
N GLU A 119 58.02 -1.78 7.98
CA GLU A 119 57.34 -2.35 6.81
C GLU A 119 56.14 -1.46 6.48
N PRO A 120 55.89 -1.12 5.20
CA PRO A 120 54.62 -0.50 4.83
C PRO A 120 53.50 -1.48 5.21
N PRO A 121 52.32 -0.99 5.66
CA PRO A 121 51.25 -1.87 6.12
C PRO A 121 50.86 -2.82 4.99
N ALA A 122 51.10 -4.12 5.20
CA ALA A 122 50.76 -5.14 4.24
C ALA A 122 49.24 -5.10 3.99
N THR A 123 48.85 -4.76 2.76
CA THR A 123 47.47 -4.83 2.29
C THR A 123 47.03 -6.28 2.35
N ALA A 124 46.29 -6.63 3.40
CA ALA A 124 45.84 -7.99 3.64
C ALA A 124 44.80 -8.39 2.59
N PRO A 125 45.04 -9.41 1.75
CA PRO A 125 44.04 -9.91 0.82
C PRO A 125 43.09 -10.85 1.57
N VAL A 126 41.79 -10.54 1.62
CA VAL A 126 40.77 -11.45 2.18
C VAL A 126 39.55 -11.58 1.24
N ALA A 127 39.86 -11.61 -0.06
CA ALA A 127 39.28 -12.63 -0.94
C ALA A 127 39.46 -14.00 -0.27
N GLU A 128 38.37 -14.75 -0.14
CA GLU A 128 38.41 -16.10 0.43
C GLU A 128 39.25 -17.02 -0.49
N ARG A 129 39.87 -18.07 0.06
CA ARG A 129 40.82 -18.91 -0.72
C ARG A 129 40.29 -19.34 -2.10
N PRO A 130 39.04 -19.80 -2.26
CA PRO A 130 38.50 -20.15 -3.58
C PRO A 130 38.46 -18.97 -4.57
N VAL A 131 38.19 -17.75 -4.09
CA VAL A 131 38.17 -16.52 -4.91
C VAL A 131 39.58 -16.09 -5.27
N ALA A 132 40.53 -16.16 -4.34
CA ALA A 132 41.95 -15.90 -4.61
C ALA A 132 42.52 -16.91 -5.63
N GLU A 133 42.14 -18.18 -5.53
CA GLU A 133 42.47 -19.24 -6.48
C GLU A 133 41.83 -18.98 -7.86
N PHE A 134 40.54 -18.59 -7.92
CA PHE A 134 39.87 -18.18 -9.17
C PHE A 134 40.65 -17.07 -9.88
N LEU A 135 40.92 -15.96 -9.19
CA LEU A 135 41.57 -14.78 -9.78
C LEU A 135 42.98 -15.13 -10.25
N THR A 136 43.68 -16.01 -9.54
CA THR A 136 45.02 -16.50 -9.91
C THR A 136 44.98 -17.38 -11.16
N THR A 137 43.97 -18.26 -11.30
CA THR A 137 43.85 -19.19 -12.43
C THR A 137 43.31 -18.53 -13.70
N HIS A 138 42.37 -17.58 -13.58
CA HIS A 138 41.61 -17.06 -14.72
C HIS A 138 41.90 -15.60 -15.09
N CYS A 139 42.40 -14.77 -14.16
CA CYS A 139 42.44 -13.31 -14.36
C CYS A 139 43.85 -12.70 -14.32
N LEU A 140 44.72 -13.20 -13.43
CA LEU A 140 46.03 -12.61 -13.13
C LEU A 140 47.13 -12.92 -14.16
N GLU A 141 46.83 -13.66 -15.23
CA GLU A 141 47.72 -13.78 -16.41
C GLU A 141 47.63 -12.52 -17.31
N CYS A 142 46.42 -11.99 -17.51
CA CYS A 142 46.16 -10.86 -18.43
C CYS A 142 45.99 -9.50 -17.72
N HIS A 143 45.66 -9.47 -16.42
CA HIS A 143 45.36 -8.24 -15.67
C HIS A 143 46.38 -7.92 -14.56
N ARG A 144 47.66 -8.17 -14.81
CA ARG A 144 48.81 -7.93 -13.91
C ARG A 144 49.97 -7.32 -14.67
N GLY A 145 50.72 -6.43 -14.02
CA GLY A 145 51.94 -5.83 -14.59
C GLY A 145 51.69 -4.72 -15.64
N GLU A 146 52.76 -4.26 -16.29
CA GLU A 146 52.71 -3.13 -17.24
C GLU A 146 52.19 -3.53 -18.64
N GLU A 147 52.07 -4.83 -18.93
CA GLU A 147 51.56 -5.38 -20.19
C GLU A 147 50.09 -5.82 -20.10
N ALA A 148 49.36 -5.37 -19.06
CA ALA A 148 47.99 -5.78 -18.79
C ALA A 148 47.00 -5.31 -19.88
N GLU A 149 46.17 -6.24 -20.36
CA GLU A 149 45.22 -5.93 -21.44
C GLU A 149 44.05 -5.05 -20.94
N SER A 150 43.65 -4.09 -21.78
CA SER A 150 42.56 -3.14 -21.54
C SER A 150 42.74 -2.17 -20.35
N ASP A 151 43.98 -1.78 -20.00
CA ASP A 151 44.33 -0.85 -18.89
C ASP A 151 43.83 -1.29 -17.49
N PHE A 152 43.28 -2.50 -17.35
CA PHE A 152 42.63 -2.98 -16.14
C PHE A 152 43.55 -3.87 -15.30
N ARG A 153 43.75 -3.47 -14.03
CA ARG A 153 44.77 -4.02 -13.12
C ARG A 153 44.12 -4.62 -11.88
N ILE A 154 43.82 -5.92 -11.94
CA ILE A 154 43.19 -6.67 -10.84
C ILE A 154 44.15 -6.81 -9.64
N ASP A 155 45.46 -6.83 -9.88
CA ASP A 155 46.48 -6.80 -8.82
C ASP A 155 46.56 -5.46 -8.05
N HIS A 156 45.88 -4.41 -8.50
CA HIS A 156 45.70 -3.15 -7.78
C HIS A 156 44.26 -2.94 -7.26
N LEU A 157 43.34 -3.87 -7.51
CA LEU A 157 41.95 -3.80 -7.05
C LEU A 157 41.85 -4.27 -5.59
N ASN A 158 41.33 -3.40 -4.72
CA ASN A 158 41.07 -3.75 -3.32
C ASN A 158 39.71 -4.48 -3.17
N ASP A 159 39.55 -5.18 -2.04
CA ASP A 159 38.33 -5.87 -1.63
C ASP A 159 37.44 -5.03 -0.68
N ASP A 160 37.61 -3.70 -0.65
CA ASP A 160 36.71 -2.77 0.05
C ASP A 160 35.56 -2.32 -0.86
N PHE A 161 34.47 -3.07 -0.81
CA PHE A 161 33.24 -2.79 -1.54
C PHE A 161 32.51 -1.51 -1.08
N ALA A 162 32.98 -0.81 -0.04
CA ALA A 162 32.49 0.53 0.30
C ALA A 162 33.11 1.64 -0.58
N ASP A 163 34.28 1.42 -1.20
CA ASP A 163 34.76 2.28 -2.27
C ASP A 163 33.93 2.04 -3.54
N ARG A 164 33.23 3.08 -4.00
CA ARG A 164 32.43 3.03 -5.22
C ARG A 164 33.24 2.65 -6.47
N ARG A 165 34.55 2.92 -6.50
CA ARG A 165 35.42 2.53 -7.61
C ARG A 165 35.75 1.04 -7.58
N ALA A 166 36.14 0.52 -6.41
CA ALA A 166 36.33 -0.92 -6.24
C ALA A 166 35.04 -1.69 -6.49
N ALA A 167 33.91 -1.26 -5.90
CA ALA A 167 32.60 -1.88 -6.12
C ALA A 167 32.19 -1.88 -7.61
N ALA A 168 32.38 -0.77 -8.34
CA ALA A 168 32.09 -0.73 -9.78
C ALA A 168 33.01 -1.65 -10.59
N ALA A 169 34.29 -1.75 -10.23
CA ALA A 169 35.23 -2.68 -10.86
C ALA A 169 34.87 -4.15 -10.60
N TRP A 170 34.45 -4.49 -9.37
CA TRP A 170 33.96 -5.84 -9.05
C TRP A 170 32.64 -6.19 -9.75
N ILE A 171 31.72 -5.24 -9.89
CA ILE A 171 30.50 -5.41 -10.71
C ILE A 171 30.89 -5.70 -12.17
N GLU A 172 31.81 -4.94 -12.77
CA GLU A 172 32.25 -5.18 -14.15
C GLU A 172 32.97 -6.54 -14.28
N ILE A 173 33.84 -6.93 -13.34
CA ILE A 173 34.44 -8.29 -13.32
C ILE A 173 33.37 -9.37 -13.30
N ARG A 174 32.41 -9.27 -12.37
CA ARG A 174 31.30 -10.21 -12.22
C ARG A 174 30.50 -10.32 -13.51
N ASP A 175 30.15 -9.17 -14.09
CA ASP A 175 29.27 -9.11 -15.25
C ASP A 175 30.00 -9.53 -16.54
N ARG A 176 31.32 -9.33 -16.65
CA ARG A 176 32.17 -9.89 -17.73
C ARG A 176 32.26 -11.41 -17.65
N VAL A 177 32.57 -11.94 -16.47
CA VAL A 177 32.68 -13.39 -16.22
C VAL A 177 31.33 -14.08 -16.42
N ASN A 178 30.23 -13.49 -15.91
CA ASN A 178 28.88 -14.00 -16.14
C ASN A 178 28.48 -13.98 -17.62
N ARG A 179 29.00 -13.05 -18.45
CA ARG A 179 28.74 -13.03 -19.90
C ARG A 179 29.64 -13.96 -20.72
N GLY A 180 30.61 -14.64 -20.11
CA GLY A 180 31.62 -15.43 -20.83
C GLY A 180 32.59 -14.57 -21.64
N GLU A 181 32.67 -13.27 -21.36
CA GLU A 181 33.56 -12.33 -22.07
C GLU A 181 34.97 -12.31 -21.49
N MET A 182 35.15 -12.87 -20.29
CA MET A 182 36.44 -13.00 -19.59
C MET A 182 36.47 -14.33 -18.83
N PRO A 183 37.54 -15.15 -18.97
CA PRO A 183 38.72 -14.95 -19.82
C PRO A 183 38.42 -14.99 -21.33
N PRO A 184 39.35 -14.57 -22.21
CA PRO A 184 39.22 -14.74 -23.66
C PRO A 184 39.18 -16.22 -24.11
N ASP A 185 38.67 -16.47 -25.32
CA ASP A 185 38.47 -17.82 -25.90
C ASP A 185 39.72 -18.73 -25.92
N ASP A 186 40.93 -18.15 -25.96
CA ASP A 186 42.20 -18.91 -25.96
C ASP A 186 42.69 -19.29 -24.55
N LYS A 187 42.02 -18.80 -23.49
CA LYS A 187 42.41 -19.00 -22.09
C LYS A 187 41.52 -20.04 -21.37
N PRO A 188 41.97 -20.61 -20.24
CA PRO A 188 41.18 -21.58 -19.49
C PRO A 188 39.89 -20.96 -18.94
N GLN A 189 38.74 -21.36 -19.50
CA GLN A 189 37.43 -20.88 -19.07
C GLN A 189 37.04 -21.40 -17.67
N PRO A 190 36.43 -20.57 -16.80
CA PRO A 190 35.95 -20.99 -15.49
C PRO A 190 34.70 -21.88 -15.62
N THR A 191 34.59 -22.89 -14.75
CA THR A 191 33.37 -23.72 -14.69
C THR A 191 32.19 -22.95 -14.10
N ALA A 192 30.96 -23.38 -14.40
CA ALA A 192 29.74 -22.76 -13.87
C ALA A 192 29.68 -22.72 -12.32
N ASP A 193 30.35 -23.64 -11.62
CA ASP A 193 30.50 -23.60 -10.16
C ASP A 193 31.49 -22.53 -9.69
N GLN A 194 32.60 -22.34 -10.41
CA GLN A 194 33.55 -21.26 -10.15
C GLN A 194 32.94 -19.88 -10.44
N ILE A 195 32.17 -19.74 -11.53
CA ILE A 195 31.42 -18.51 -11.85
C ILE A 195 30.41 -18.20 -10.74
N ARG A 196 29.61 -19.20 -10.29
CA ARG A 196 28.66 -19.02 -9.18
C ARG A 196 29.35 -18.63 -7.87
N MET A 197 30.50 -19.23 -7.56
CA MET A 197 31.28 -18.93 -6.35
C MET A 197 31.81 -17.49 -6.36
N LEU A 198 32.37 -17.02 -7.48
CA LEU A 198 32.81 -15.62 -7.62
C LEU A 198 31.62 -14.66 -7.54
N SER A 199 30.57 -14.90 -8.33
CA SER A 199 29.41 -14.00 -8.40
C SER A 199 28.65 -13.92 -7.08
N GLY A 200 28.48 -15.05 -6.37
CA GLY A 200 27.92 -15.07 -5.02
C GLY A 200 28.75 -14.26 -4.03
N TRP A 201 30.08 -14.44 -3.99
CA TRP A 201 30.97 -13.65 -3.13
C TRP A 201 30.91 -12.15 -3.45
N ILE A 202 30.92 -11.77 -4.73
CA ILE A 202 30.79 -10.36 -5.15
C ILE A 202 29.43 -9.79 -4.73
N THR A 203 28.32 -10.49 -4.97
CA THR A 203 26.98 -10.01 -4.60
C THR A 203 26.81 -9.96 -3.07
N ASP A 204 27.33 -10.91 -2.30
CA ASP A 204 27.29 -10.86 -0.85
C ASP A 204 28.16 -9.73 -0.26
N ARG A 205 29.31 -9.43 -0.87
CA ARG A 205 30.14 -8.30 -0.48
C ARG A 205 29.52 -6.96 -0.86
N LEU A 206 28.88 -6.84 -2.03
CA LEU A 206 28.08 -5.68 -2.42
C LEU A 206 26.91 -5.46 -1.46
N ARG A 207 26.15 -6.52 -1.14
CA ARG A 207 25.03 -6.49 -0.18
C ARG A 207 25.51 -6.11 1.23
N GLN A 208 26.67 -6.61 1.66
CA GLN A 208 27.32 -6.21 2.92
C GLN A 208 27.73 -4.72 2.91
N ALA A 209 28.32 -4.22 1.82
CA ALA A 209 28.75 -2.83 1.70
C ALA A 209 27.57 -1.85 1.55
N GLU A 210 26.49 -2.25 0.87
CA GLU A 210 25.24 -1.49 0.83
C GLU A 210 24.60 -1.41 2.22
N GLN A 211 24.47 -2.55 2.93
CA GLN A 211 24.02 -2.57 4.33
C GLN A 211 24.93 -1.71 5.24
N ALA A 212 26.25 -1.75 5.04
CA ALA A 212 27.22 -0.95 5.81
C ALA A 212 27.23 0.55 5.45
N GLY A 213 26.86 0.94 4.23
CA GLY A 213 26.72 2.33 3.78
C GLY A 213 25.33 2.94 4.06
N LEU A 214 24.31 2.08 4.21
CA LEU A 214 23.00 2.43 4.76
C LEU A 214 23.06 2.55 6.29
N SER A 215 23.82 1.68 6.96
CA SER A 215 24.33 1.92 8.31
C SER A 215 25.15 3.22 8.34
N ARG A 216 25.18 3.86 9.51
CA ARG A 216 26.02 5.05 9.75
C ARG A 216 26.90 4.89 10.98
N GLY A 217 27.20 3.64 11.37
CA GLY A 217 28.04 3.29 12.51
C GLY A 217 27.53 3.91 13.82
N GLY A 218 26.32 3.53 14.24
CA GLY A 218 25.70 4.06 15.48
C GLY A 218 25.24 5.52 15.44
N ARG A 219 25.49 6.28 14.37
CA ARG A 219 24.97 7.66 14.25
C ARG A 219 23.45 7.66 14.13
N ALA A 220 22.78 8.17 15.16
CA ALA A 220 21.33 8.25 15.25
C ALA A 220 20.70 8.99 14.05
N VAL A 221 20.10 8.22 13.12
CA VAL A 221 19.17 8.77 12.14
C VAL A 221 17.83 8.98 12.84
N LEU A 222 17.30 10.20 12.76
CA LEU A 222 15.98 10.53 13.29
C LEU A 222 14.91 9.87 12.39
N ARG A 223 14.22 8.85 12.90
CA ARG A 223 13.04 8.26 12.25
C ARG A 223 11.87 9.22 12.40
N ARG A 224 11.38 9.81 11.30
CA ARG A 224 10.05 10.43 11.33
C ARG A 224 8.96 9.38 11.31
N LEU A 225 7.76 9.80 11.69
CA LEU A 225 6.54 9.05 11.40
C LEU A 225 6.34 9.02 9.87
N ASN A 226 6.03 7.84 9.34
CA ASN A 226 5.45 7.72 8.01
C ASN A 226 4.00 8.24 8.00
N ARG A 227 3.40 8.41 6.82
CA ARG A 227 2.07 9.03 6.70
C ARG A 227 0.94 8.23 7.37
N GLN A 228 1.10 6.91 7.53
CA GLN A 228 0.16 6.07 8.26
C GLN A 228 0.32 6.24 9.79
N GLU A 229 1.55 6.24 10.28
CA GLU A 229 1.90 6.48 11.69
C GLU A 229 1.46 7.88 12.15
N TYR A 230 1.67 8.90 11.31
CA TYR A 230 1.20 10.26 11.52
C TYR A 230 -0.33 10.33 11.59
N THR A 231 -1.04 9.68 10.64
CA THR A 231 -2.51 9.57 10.65
C THR A 231 -3.05 8.88 11.90
N ASN A 232 -2.48 7.74 12.28
CA ASN A 232 -2.87 6.97 13.46
C ASN A 232 -2.65 7.78 14.74
N THR A 233 -1.49 8.44 14.85
CA THR A 233 -1.15 9.27 16.01
C THR A 233 -2.15 10.41 16.18
N ILE A 234 -2.53 11.10 15.10
CA ILE A 234 -3.50 12.20 15.18
C ILE A 234 -4.90 11.68 15.56
N ARG A 235 -5.33 10.55 14.98
CA ARG A 235 -6.55 9.83 15.38
C ARG A 235 -6.55 9.53 16.88
N ASP A 236 -5.45 9.01 17.41
CA ASP A 236 -5.33 8.62 18.83
C ASP A 236 -5.18 9.80 19.80
N LEU A 237 -4.49 10.86 19.38
CA LEU A 237 -4.23 12.07 20.16
C LEU A 237 -5.49 12.91 20.32
N LEU A 238 -6.21 13.16 19.22
CA LEU A 238 -7.35 14.06 19.16
C LEU A 238 -8.70 13.32 19.15
N LYS A 239 -8.71 11.99 19.15
CA LYS A 239 -9.92 11.14 19.03
C LYS A 239 -10.76 11.47 17.80
N MET A 240 -10.08 11.69 16.67
CA MET A 240 -10.65 12.05 15.38
C MET A 240 -10.78 10.87 14.43
N GLU A 241 -11.87 10.85 13.66
CA GLU A 241 -12.03 9.96 12.51
C GLU A 241 -11.78 10.70 11.19
N PHE A 242 -11.16 10.02 10.24
CA PHE A 242 -10.90 10.52 8.88
C PHE A 242 -11.71 9.70 7.90
N LEU A 243 -12.46 10.37 7.01
CA LEU A 243 -13.19 9.72 5.93
C LEU A 243 -12.24 9.46 4.75
N PRO A 244 -12.55 8.51 3.84
CA PRO A 244 -11.64 8.16 2.75
C PRO A 244 -11.38 9.34 1.81
N GLY A 245 -10.13 9.79 1.73
CA GLY A 245 -9.71 10.99 0.99
C GLY A 245 -9.54 12.25 1.86
N GLU A 246 -9.83 12.19 3.17
CA GLU A 246 -9.59 13.28 4.13
C GLU A 246 -8.41 12.99 5.08
N SER A 247 -7.83 11.79 5.06
CA SER A 247 -6.81 11.46 6.06
C SER A 247 -5.46 12.11 5.72
N PRO A 248 -4.62 12.40 6.72
CA PRO A 248 -3.23 12.81 6.47
C PRO A 248 -2.46 11.84 5.55
N ARG A 249 -2.77 10.53 5.57
CA ARG A 249 -2.23 9.52 4.64
C ARG A 249 -2.66 9.77 3.19
N ASP A 250 -3.86 10.28 2.95
CA ASP A 250 -4.37 10.57 1.60
C ASP A 250 -3.78 11.87 1.04
N MET A 251 -3.47 12.84 1.91
CA MET A 251 -2.92 14.16 1.56
C MET A 251 -1.39 14.18 1.46
N LEU A 252 -0.69 13.45 2.34
CA LEU A 252 0.77 13.37 2.33
C LEU A 252 1.27 12.45 1.19
N PRO A 253 2.37 12.82 0.50
CA PRO A 253 2.93 12.01 -0.57
C PRO A 253 3.40 10.64 -0.07
N PRO A 254 3.50 9.62 -0.95
CA PRO A 254 3.98 8.30 -0.57
C PRO A 254 5.39 8.31 0.04
N ASP A 255 5.56 7.59 1.14
CA ASP A 255 6.85 7.43 1.81
C ASP A 255 7.81 6.51 1.02
N GLY A 256 9.11 6.81 1.11
CA GLY A 256 10.17 5.96 0.58
C GLY A 256 10.16 4.59 1.26
N THR A 257 10.44 3.54 0.48
CA THR A 257 10.45 2.15 0.94
C THR A 257 11.87 1.62 0.88
N VAL A 258 12.39 1.09 1.98
CA VAL A 258 13.76 0.53 2.10
C VAL A 258 13.64 -0.82 2.81
N GLU A 259 14.37 -1.84 2.35
CA GLU A 259 14.29 -3.23 2.88
C GLU A 259 12.88 -3.85 2.87
N GLY A 260 11.94 -3.26 2.11
CA GLY A 260 10.52 -3.64 2.05
C GLY A 260 9.59 -2.78 2.92
N PHE A 261 10.11 -1.84 3.74
CA PHE A 261 9.31 -1.10 4.71
C PHE A 261 9.40 0.43 4.59
N ARG A 262 8.27 1.09 4.85
CA ARG A 262 8.14 2.54 5.02
C ARG A 262 8.28 3.00 6.48
N THR A 263 8.89 2.20 7.35
CA THR A 263 9.28 2.60 8.73
C THR A 263 10.78 2.88 8.84
N VAL A 264 11.55 2.57 7.79
CA VAL A 264 13.01 2.66 7.77
C VAL A 264 13.45 4.12 7.57
N SER A 265 14.07 4.67 8.61
CA SER A 265 14.52 6.06 8.72
C SER A 265 15.26 6.63 7.49
N VAL A 266 16.06 5.82 6.79
CA VAL A 266 16.77 6.24 5.57
C VAL A 266 15.81 6.60 4.42
N GLY A 267 14.66 5.93 4.31
CA GLY A 267 13.61 6.23 3.33
C GLY A 267 12.68 7.38 3.73
N LEU A 268 12.87 7.96 4.92
CA LEU A 268 11.94 8.90 5.57
C LEU A 268 12.58 10.29 5.80
N MET A 269 13.42 10.73 4.86
CA MET A 269 13.93 12.11 4.86
C MET A 269 12.77 13.15 4.78
N ILE A 270 13.04 14.40 5.20
CA ILE A 270 12.17 15.56 4.97
C ILE A 270 12.93 16.59 4.14
N ASP A 271 12.30 17.08 3.09
CA ASP A 271 12.69 18.26 2.32
C ASP A 271 11.72 19.44 2.62
N PRO A 272 12.05 20.69 2.20
CA PRO A 272 11.20 21.85 2.48
C PRO A 272 9.77 21.77 1.91
N SER A 273 9.55 21.08 0.79
CA SER A 273 8.20 20.94 0.20
C SER A 273 7.34 19.97 0.99
N LEU A 274 7.88 18.82 1.43
CA LEU A 274 7.18 17.92 2.34
C LEU A 274 6.87 18.60 3.68
N MET A 275 7.77 19.46 4.19
CA MET A 275 7.50 20.23 5.41
C MET A 275 6.35 21.23 5.23
N GLN A 276 6.25 21.87 4.07
CA GLN A 276 5.10 22.73 3.72
C GLN A 276 3.80 21.92 3.66
N THR A 277 3.81 20.72 3.05
CA THR A 277 2.64 19.83 3.04
C THR A 277 2.25 19.38 4.45
N TYR A 278 3.21 19.08 5.34
CA TYR A 278 2.91 18.79 6.74
C TYR A 278 2.24 19.96 7.46
N TYR A 279 2.62 21.21 7.15
CA TYR A 279 1.94 22.40 7.71
C TYR A 279 0.51 22.57 7.21
N GLU A 280 0.28 22.38 5.91
CA GLU A 280 -1.06 22.44 5.31
C GLU A 280 -1.98 21.34 5.86
N VAL A 281 -1.47 20.11 5.98
CA VAL A 281 -2.21 18.97 6.57
C VAL A 281 -2.46 19.20 8.07
N ALA A 282 -1.48 19.71 8.82
CA ALA A 282 -1.65 20.04 10.24
C ALA A 282 -2.71 21.13 10.46
N ARG A 283 -2.79 22.13 9.58
CA ARG A 283 -3.86 23.13 9.58
C ARG A 283 -5.23 22.51 9.34
N LEU A 284 -5.39 21.71 8.29
CA LEU A 284 -6.67 21.04 7.98
C LEU A 284 -7.12 20.11 9.12
N VAL A 285 -6.16 19.42 9.78
CA VAL A 285 -6.42 18.67 11.01
C VAL A 285 -6.90 19.58 12.12
N ALA A 286 -6.25 20.73 12.37
CA ALA A 286 -6.67 21.65 13.43
C ALA A 286 -8.03 22.30 13.16
N GLU A 287 -8.29 22.68 11.91
CA GLU A 287 -9.57 23.23 11.42
C GLU A 287 -10.72 22.21 11.56
N LYS A 288 -10.46 20.91 11.38
CA LYS A 288 -11.42 19.82 11.64
C LYS A 288 -11.48 19.41 13.12
N ALA A 289 -10.41 19.60 13.89
CA ALA A 289 -10.35 19.23 15.31
C ALA A 289 -11.17 20.19 16.19
N ILE A 290 -11.07 21.49 15.92
CA ILE A 290 -11.71 22.58 16.67
C ILE A 290 -12.77 23.19 15.76
N VAL A 291 -14.03 23.22 16.21
CA VAL A 291 -15.17 23.82 15.48
C VAL A 291 -15.59 25.18 16.05
N ASP A 292 -16.12 26.08 15.21
CA ASP A 292 -16.48 27.48 15.57
C ASP A 292 -17.93 27.65 16.08
N GLY A 293 -18.72 26.59 16.23
CA GLY A 293 -20.14 26.70 16.54
C GLY A 293 -20.91 25.39 16.35
N PRO A 294 -22.24 25.42 16.12
CA PRO A 294 -23.02 24.25 15.72
C PRO A 294 -22.60 23.72 14.33
N PRO A 295 -22.93 22.47 13.95
CA PRO A 295 -22.60 21.96 12.63
C PRO A 295 -23.33 22.74 11.53
N GLU A 296 -22.61 23.12 10.47
CA GLU A 296 -23.15 23.82 9.29
C GLU A 296 -24.31 23.05 8.65
N PHE A 297 -24.18 21.72 8.61
CA PHE A 297 -25.17 20.78 8.10
C PHE A 297 -25.67 19.88 9.24
N PRO A 298 -26.58 20.34 10.11
CA PRO A 298 -27.12 19.51 11.20
C PRO A 298 -27.82 18.27 10.64
N THR A 299 -27.74 17.13 11.32
CA THR A 299 -28.31 15.86 10.87
C THR A 299 -29.77 16.02 10.43
N LYS A 300 -30.10 15.57 9.21
CA LYS A 300 -31.48 15.45 8.73
C LYS A 300 -31.74 14.07 8.17
N THR A 301 -32.98 13.64 8.25
CA THR A 301 -33.52 12.47 7.56
C THR A 301 -34.27 12.93 6.31
N LEU A 302 -33.91 12.38 5.15
CA LEU A 302 -34.74 12.36 3.95
C LEU A 302 -35.29 10.95 3.79
N ARG A 303 -36.60 10.81 3.86
CA ARG A 303 -37.30 9.58 3.53
C ARG A 303 -38.01 9.76 2.18
N MET A 304 -37.98 8.73 1.34
CA MET A 304 -38.63 8.71 0.03
C MET A 304 -39.40 7.40 -0.08
N GLU A 305 -40.71 7.46 0.16
CA GLU A 305 -41.65 6.38 -0.18
C GLU A 305 -41.71 6.24 -1.71
N PHE A 306 -41.68 5.02 -2.23
CA PHE A 306 -41.66 4.79 -3.68
C PHE A 306 -43.05 4.89 -4.34
N GLU A 307 -44.13 4.82 -3.56
CA GLU A 307 -45.51 5.06 -3.99
C GLU A 307 -45.82 6.54 -4.29
N GLU A 308 -45.41 7.47 -3.41
CA GLU A 308 -45.75 8.91 -3.50
C GLU A 308 -45.29 9.54 -4.82
N ILE A 309 -44.27 8.95 -5.45
CA ILE A 309 -43.66 9.39 -6.71
C ILE A 309 -44.66 9.34 -7.88
N GLN A 310 -45.64 8.41 -7.86
CA GLN A 310 -46.72 8.37 -8.83
C GLN A 310 -47.52 9.68 -8.84
N THR A 311 -47.80 10.24 -7.66
CA THR A 311 -48.60 11.46 -7.52
C THR A 311 -47.88 12.70 -8.09
N ASN A 312 -46.55 12.65 -8.10
CA ASN A 312 -45.65 13.72 -8.58
C ASN A 312 -45.28 13.57 -10.07
N ARG A 313 -45.74 12.50 -10.74
CA ARG A 313 -45.46 12.17 -12.15
C ARG A 313 -43.98 12.03 -12.54
N ALA A 314 -43.08 11.94 -11.55
CA ALA A 314 -41.65 12.02 -11.79
C ALA A 314 -41.07 10.70 -12.36
N ILE A 315 -41.81 9.59 -12.25
CA ILE A 315 -41.40 8.25 -12.71
C ILE A 315 -42.49 7.48 -13.49
N ASP A 316 -43.54 8.13 -14.00
CA ASP A 316 -44.61 7.45 -14.77
C ASP A 316 -44.03 6.57 -15.90
N TYR A 317 -42.99 7.08 -16.57
CA TYR A 317 -42.22 6.39 -17.61
C TYR A 317 -41.42 5.16 -17.15
N LEU A 318 -41.37 4.88 -15.85
CA LEU A 318 -40.89 3.62 -15.26
C LEU A 318 -42.05 2.67 -15.00
N CYS A 319 -43.17 3.15 -14.43
CA CYS A 319 -44.38 2.36 -14.18
C CYS A 319 -45.05 1.86 -15.48
N ASP A 320 -44.82 2.54 -16.61
CA ASP A 320 -45.23 2.09 -17.96
C ASP A 320 -44.36 0.94 -18.53
N LYS A 321 -43.33 0.46 -17.82
CA LYS A 321 -42.39 -0.56 -18.33
C LYS A 321 -42.80 -1.99 -17.95
N PRO A 322 -42.72 -2.95 -18.89
CA PRO A 322 -42.78 -4.37 -18.54
C PRO A 322 -41.74 -4.71 -17.47
N GLY A 323 -42.16 -5.38 -16.39
CA GLY A 323 -41.28 -5.77 -15.29
C GLY A 323 -41.03 -4.69 -14.22
N PHE A 324 -41.77 -3.58 -14.22
CA PHE A 324 -41.68 -2.53 -13.19
C PHE A 324 -43.11 -2.06 -12.83
N GLU A 325 -43.70 -2.63 -11.78
CA GLU A 325 -45.10 -2.37 -11.40
C GLU A 325 -45.18 -1.52 -10.14
N CYS A 326 -45.76 -0.32 -10.27
CA CYS A 326 -45.98 0.60 -9.16
C CYS A 326 -47.36 0.34 -8.53
N LYS A 327 -47.44 0.09 -7.21
CA LYS A 327 -48.69 -0.18 -6.46
C LYS A 327 -49.03 0.99 -5.53
N GLU A 328 -50.07 0.83 -4.71
CA GLU A 328 -50.52 1.86 -3.76
C GLU A 328 -49.57 2.00 -2.55
N ASP A 329 -48.89 0.92 -2.15
CA ASP A 329 -48.08 0.81 -0.93
C ASP A 329 -46.64 0.26 -1.16
N HIS A 330 -46.19 0.17 -2.42
CA HIS A 330 -44.83 -0.29 -2.83
C HIS A 330 -44.60 -0.19 -4.36
N ILE A 331 -43.38 -0.54 -4.80
CA ILE A 331 -43.04 -0.91 -6.19
C ILE A 331 -42.52 -2.36 -6.25
N GLU A 332 -42.94 -3.12 -7.26
CA GLU A 332 -42.40 -4.44 -7.64
C GLU A 332 -41.47 -4.32 -8.85
N ILE A 333 -40.23 -4.83 -8.76
CA ILE A 333 -39.20 -4.73 -9.81
C ILE A 333 -38.66 -6.11 -10.21
N ILE A 334 -38.74 -6.41 -11.50
CA ILE A 334 -38.17 -7.59 -12.17
C ILE A 334 -37.07 -7.16 -13.16
N ASP A 335 -37.21 -5.98 -13.78
CA ASP A 335 -36.24 -5.39 -14.73
C ASP A 335 -35.99 -3.90 -14.44
N GLY A 336 -34.73 -3.48 -14.50
CA GLY A 336 -34.32 -2.09 -14.39
C GLY A 336 -34.19 -1.56 -12.96
N GLN A 337 -34.11 -0.22 -12.86
CA GLN A 337 -33.74 0.49 -11.64
C GLN A 337 -34.72 1.63 -11.31
N THR A 338 -34.93 1.87 -10.01
CA THR A 338 -35.58 3.09 -9.52
C THR A 338 -34.70 4.32 -9.76
N ARG A 339 -35.28 5.50 -9.55
CA ARG A 339 -34.59 6.78 -9.65
C ARG A 339 -35.06 7.72 -8.55
N SER A 340 -34.17 8.14 -7.65
CA SER A 340 -34.51 9.13 -6.63
C SER A 340 -34.78 10.50 -7.26
N PHE A 341 -35.83 11.14 -6.78
CA PHE A 341 -36.28 12.48 -7.15
C PHE A 341 -36.02 13.49 -6.01
N GLY A 342 -35.99 13.03 -4.75
CA GLY A 342 -35.65 13.83 -3.57
C GLY A 342 -34.15 14.03 -3.35
N ARG A 343 -33.82 14.96 -2.45
CA ARG A 343 -32.45 15.35 -2.03
C ARG A 343 -32.48 15.82 -0.58
N LEU A 344 -31.36 15.70 0.14
CA LEU A 344 -31.22 16.30 1.47
C LEU A 344 -31.13 17.83 1.34
N HIS A 345 -32.26 18.53 1.51
CA HIS A 345 -32.34 19.97 1.29
C HIS A 345 -31.74 20.78 2.46
N TYR A 346 -30.67 21.51 2.17
CA TYR A 346 -30.04 22.50 3.07
C TYR A 346 -29.93 23.84 2.34
N GLY A 347 -30.87 24.77 2.59
CA GLY A 347 -30.93 26.04 1.88
C GLY A 347 -30.94 25.84 0.36
N ASP A 348 -30.04 26.53 -0.34
CA ASP A 348 -29.86 26.43 -1.80
C ASP A 348 -28.99 25.25 -2.26
N HIS A 349 -28.45 24.41 -1.36
CA HIS A 349 -27.59 23.28 -1.76
C HIS A 349 -28.39 22.22 -2.52
N ARG A 350 -28.03 21.99 -3.80
CA ARG A 350 -28.78 21.15 -4.75
C ARG A 350 -28.25 19.73 -4.90
N THR A 351 -27.41 19.26 -3.99
CA THR A 351 -26.73 17.96 -4.02
C THR A 351 -27.56 16.91 -3.29
N ALA A 352 -27.37 15.61 -3.54
CA ALA A 352 -28.17 14.58 -2.85
C ALA A 352 -27.74 14.40 -1.38
N THR A 353 -26.47 14.67 -1.11
CA THR A 353 -25.80 14.77 0.19
C THR A 353 -25.11 16.14 0.27
N PRO A 354 -25.22 16.92 1.36
CA PRO A 354 -24.72 18.30 1.40
C PRO A 354 -23.19 18.43 1.40
N THR A 355 -22.51 17.57 2.16
CA THR A 355 -21.06 17.69 2.45
C THR A 355 -20.42 16.30 2.64
N LEU A 356 -19.10 16.24 2.81
CA LEU A 356 -18.39 15.01 3.15
C LEU A 356 -18.69 14.60 4.60
N GLY A 357 -19.29 13.43 4.77
CA GLY A 357 -19.78 12.93 6.06
C GLY A 357 -20.11 11.44 6.03
N LYS A 358 -20.39 10.86 7.20
CA LYS A 358 -21.09 9.58 7.30
C LYS A 358 -22.59 9.79 7.07
N TYR A 359 -23.24 8.90 6.34
CA TYR A 359 -24.68 8.88 6.15
C TYR A 359 -25.20 7.47 6.36
N ARG A 360 -26.31 7.34 7.10
CA ARG A 360 -27.08 6.11 7.22
C ARG A 360 -28.02 6.03 6.02
N VAL A 361 -27.97 4.92 5.30
CA VAL A 361 -28.91 4.60 4.23
C VAL A 361 -29.67 3.35 4.65
N SER A 362 -30.98 3.49 4.82
CA SER A 362 -31.90 2.41 5.19
C SER A 362 -32.88 2.19 4.03
N VAL A 363 -33.20 0.94 3.72
CA VAL A 363 -34.18 0.58 2.68
C VAL A 363 -35.11 -0.48 3.24
N ARG A 364 -36.43 -0.27 3.15
CA ARG A 364 -37.41 -1.34 3.43
C ARG A 364 -37.71 -2.10 2.16
N ALA A 365 -37.42 -3.41 2.19
CA ALA A 365 -37.46 -4.26 1.02
C ALA A 365 -37.91 -5.69 1.37
N ALA A 366 -38.35 -6.40 0.35
CA ALA A 366 -38.64 -7.81 0.35
C ALA A 366 -38.34 -8.40 -1.04
N ALA A 367 -38.38 -9.71 -1.17
CA ALA A 367 -38.25 -10.38 -2.46
C ALA A 367 -39.15 -11.60 -2.57
N ARG A 368 -39.57 -11.88 -3.80
CA ARG A 368 -40.18 -13.15 -4.19
C ARG A 368 -39.15 -13.91 -5.05
N PRO A 369 -38.59 -15.04 -4.58
CA PRO A 369 -37.62 -15.85 -5.34
C PRO A 369 -38.16 -16.36 -6.68
N GLY A 370 -37.23 -16.75 -7.58
CA GLY A 370 -37.56 -17.38 -8.86
C GLY A 370 -37.86 -18.88 -8.74
N PRO A 371 -38.20 -19.56 -9.87
CA PRO A 371 -38.52 -21.00 -9.89
C PRO A 371 -37.31 -21.91 -9.65
N ASP A 372 -36.11 -21.33 -9.62
CA ASP A 372 -34.86 -21.97 -9.23
C ASP A 372 -34.55 -21.81 -7.72
N GLY A 373 -35.41 -21.14 -6.96
CA GLY A 373 -35.28 -20.95 -5.53
C GLY A 373 -34.15 -20.01 -5.10
N LYS A 374 -33.49 -19.32 -6.05
CA LYS A 374 -32.39 -18.41 -5.73
C LYS A 374 -32.94 -17.11 -5.10
N PRO A 375 -32.35 -16.65 -3.98
CA PRO A 375 -32.77 -15.40 -3.34
C PRO A 375 -32.37 -14.20 -4.22
N VAL A 376 -33.17 -13.13 -4.16
CA VAL A 376 -32.92 -11.93 -4.96
C VAL A 376 -31.90 -11.05 -4.24
N ARG A 377 -30.92 -10.51 -4.96
CA ARG A 377 -29.99 -9.51 -4.42
C ARG A 377 -30.37 -8.11 -4.87
N MET A 378 -30.36 -7.16 -3.94
CA MET A 378 -30.63 -5.73 -4.15
C MET A 378 -29.32 -4.94 -4.12
N SER A 379 -29.07 -4.14 -5.16
CA SER A 379 -28.01 -3.13 -5.16
C SER A 379 -28.61 -1.73 -5.02
N VAL A 380 -28.13 -0.98 -4.02
CA VAL A 380 -28.35 0.46 -3.86
C VAL A 380 -27.11 1.18 -4.37
N ARG A 381 -27.30 2.18 -5.22
CA ARG A 381 -26.23 2.98 -5.83
C ARG A 381 -26.55 4.47 -5.74
N GLN A 382 -25.52 5.30 -5.73
CA GLN A 382 -25.62 6.75 -5.86
C GLN A 382 -24.85 7.18 -7.11
N GLN A 383 -25.45 7.94 -8.01
CA GLN A 383 -24.73 8.50 -9.16
C GLN A 383 -23.63 9.44 -8.66
N HIS A 384 -22.38 9.11 -8.96
CA HIS A 384 -21.21 9.84 -8.46
C HIS A 384 -20.08 9.85 -9.52
N PRO A 385 -19.25 10.92 -9.65
CA PRO A 385 -18.20 10.99 -10.68
C PRO A 385 -17.08 9.94 -10.57
N GLN A 386 -16.83 9.43 -9.37
CA GLN A 386 -15.89 8.33 -9.09
C GLN A 386 -16.67 7.03 -8.85
N ALA A 387 -16.33 5.95 -9.56
CA ALA A 387 -17.05 4.67 -9.51
C ALA A 387 -17.01 3.98 -8.13
N SER A 388 -15.91 4.10 -7.38
CA SER A 388 -15.78 3.52 -6.04
C SER A 388 -16.80 4.06 -5.02
N ARG A 389 -17.20 5.32 -5.17
CA ARG A 389 -18.29 5.95 -4.40
C ARG A 389 -19.68 5.73 -5.02
N GLN A 390 -19.81 4.98 -6.12
CA GLN A 390 -21.12 4.70 -6.73
C GLN A 390 -21.92 3.65 -5.95
N LEU A 391 -21.29 2.55 -5.52
CA LEU A 391 -21.98 1.52 -4.73
C LEU A 391 -22.27 2.01 -3.31
N VAL A 392 -23.44 1.66 -2.77
CA VAL A 392 -23.90 2.01 -1.42
C VAL A 392 -24.17 0.75 -0.61
N MET A 393 -24.87 -0.20 -1.22
CA MET A 393 -25.29 -1.47 -0.64
C MET A 393 -25.37 -2.51 -1.76
N ASP A 394 -25.00 -3.76 -1.47
CA ASP A 394 -25.32 -4.94 -2.28
C ASP A 394 -25.63 -6.06 -1.28
N VAL A 395 -26.90 -6.48 -1.18
CA VAL A 395 -27.38 -7.39 -0.13
C VAL A 395 -28.33 -8.44 -0.71
N GLN A 396 -28.31 -9.63 -0.12
CA GLN A 396 -29.36 -10.62 -0.31
C GLN A 396 -30.63 -10.18 0.44
N VAL A 397 -31.79 -10.32 -0.20
CA VAL A 397 -33.09 -9.99 0.37
C VAL A 397 -33.88 -11.28 0.54
N ASP A 398 -33.87 -11.82 1.76
CA ASP A 398 -34.58 -13.06 2.13
C ASP A 398 -35.98 -12.78 2.70
N ALA A 399 -36.28 -11.52 3.02
CA ALA A 399 -37.57 -11.09 3.55
C ALA A 399 -38.70 -11.30 2.51
N SER A 400 -39.78 -11.98 2.91
CA SER A 400 -40.97 -12.16 2.05
C SER A 400 -41.79 -10.87 1.92
N PRO A 401 -42.56 -10.64 0.84
CA PRO A 401 -43.43 -9.46 0.71
C PRO A 401 -44.52 -9.36 1.79
N GLN A 402 -44.81 -10.47 2.48
CA GLN A 402 -45.72 -10.50 3.63
C GLN A 402 -45.06 -10.07 4.95
N GLN A 403 -43.73 -10.03 5.01
CA GLN A 403 -42.91 -9.65 6.16
C GLN A 403 -41.63 -8.91 5.70
N PRO A 404 -41.74 -7.70 5.11
CA PRO A 404 -40.60 -6.94 4.59
C PRO A 404 -39.71 -6.36 5.71
N GLU A 405 -38.41 -6.45 5.53
CA GLU A 405 -37.36 -6.03 6.48
C GLU A 405 -36.71 -4.70 6.09
N VAL A 406 -35.92 -4.14 7.01
CA VAL A 406 -35.14 -2.90 6.78
C VAL A 406 -33.64 -3.24 6.71
N TYR A 407 -33.04 -3.00 5.55
CA TYR A 407 -31.62 -3.15 5.31
C TYR A 407 -30.92 -1.81 5.51
N THR A 408 -29.96 -1.72 6.43
CA THR A 408 -29.30 -0.46 6.81
C THR A 408 -27.79 -0.55 6.68
N VAL A 409 -27.18 0.49 6.09
CA VAL A 409 -25.73 0.65 5.97
C VAL A 409 -25.32 2.07 6.38
N ILE A 410 -24.14 2.25 6.96
CA ILE A 410 -23.53 3.57 7.20
C ILE A 410 -22.29 3.71 6.32
N VAL A 411 -22.29 4.68 5.41
CA VAL A 411 -21.22 4.91 4.43
C VAL A 411 -20.73 6.37 4.42
N PRO A 412 -19.45 6.61 4.09
CA PRO A 412 -19.00 7.94 3.71
C PRO A 412 -19.62 8.35 2.37
N ARG A 413 -20.05 9.60 2.26
CA ARG A 413 -20.56 10.26 1.03
C ARG A 413 -20.08 11.71 1.01
N ASP A 414 -19.98 12.31 -0.17
CA ASP A 414 -19.61 13.72 -0.36
C ASP A 414 -20.71 14.56 -1.05
N GLY A 415 -20.43 15.82 -1.33
CA GLY A 415 -21.32 16.74 -2.06
C GLY A 415 -21.40 16.49 -3.58
N LEU A 416 -20.60 15.60 -4.17
CA LEU A 416 -20.62 15.31 -5.62
C LEU A 416 -21.70 14.26 -5.98
N GLY A 417 -22.25 13.59 -4.97
CA GLY A 417 -23.34 12.62 -5.09
C GLY A 417 -24.65 13.22 -5.63
N LYS A 418 -25.21 12.53 -6.63
CA LYS A 418 -26.51 12.81 -7.26
C LYS A 418 -27.50 11.69 -6.92
N GLU A 419 -28.35 11.33 -7.87
CA GLU A 419 -29.52 10.47 -7.69
C GLU A 419 -29.15 9.07 -7.15
N TRP A 420 -29.95 8.58 -6.20
CA TRP A 420 -29.91 7.23 -5.66
C TRP A 420 -30.80 6.31 -6.50
N ASN A 421 -30.27 5.16 -6.89
CA ASN A 421 -30.97 4.18 -7.72
C ASN A 421 -30.91 2.81 -7.01
N LEU A 422 -32.01 2.08 -7.01
CA LEU A 422 -32.13 0.73 -6.45
C LEU A 422 -32.54 -0.23 -7.57
N GLN A 423 -31.93 -1.41 -7.61
CA GLN A 423 -32.27 -2.45 -8.59
C GLN A 423 -32.01 -3.86 -8.05
N PRO A 424 -32.70 -4.90 -8.56
CA PRO A 424 -32.19 -6.26 -8.50
C PRO A 424 -30.85 -6.35 -9.24
N VAL A 425 -29.93 -7.19 -8.75
CA VAL A 425 -28.65 -7.47 -9.42
C VAL A 425 -28.78 -8.62 -10.43
N ASP A 426 -29.68 -9.56 -10.16
CA ASP A 426 -30.07 -10.65 -11.05
C ASP A 426 -31.33 -10.29 -11.87
N GLU A 427 -31.36 -9.07 -12.44
CA GLU A 427 -32.50 -8.56 -13.21
C GLU A 427 -32.80 -9.40 -14.45
N ILE A 428 -34.09 -9.60 -14.76
CA ILE A 428 -34.52 -10.35 -15.95
C ILE A 428 -35.00 -9.36 -17.01
N ALA A 429 -34.15 -9.06 -17.98
CA ALA A 429 -34.42 -8.08 -19.03
C ALA A 429 -35.79 -8.29 -19.74
N MET A 430 -36.65 -7.28 -19.62
CA MET A 430 -38.01 -7.19 -20.18
C MET A 430 -38.11 -6.15 -21.31
N THR A 431 -36.97 -5.73 -21.86
CA THR A 431 -36.90 -4.74 -22.95
C THR A 431 -36.83 -5.39 -24.34
N ASN A 432 -37.56 -4.82 -25.31
CA ASN A 432 -37.58 -5.29 -26.69
C ASN A 432 -36.19 -5.22 -27.33
N GLY A 433 -35.58 -6.38 -27.55
CA GLY A 433 -34.23 -6.50 -28.11
C GLY A 433 -33.42 -7.65 -27.49
N ASN A 434 -33.75 -8.07 -26.26
CA ASN A 434 -33.11 -9.20 -25.59
C ASN A 434 -34.12 -10.34 -25.39
N PRO A 435 -33.93 -11.54 -25.97
CA PRO A 435 -34.91 -12.62 -25.91
C PRO A 435 -34.96 -13.26 -24.51
N THR A 436 -35.86 -12.79 -23.64
CA THR A 436 -36.01 -13.18 -22.23
C THR A 436 -36.06 -14.71 -22.02
N TYR A 437 -36.76 -15.45 -22.89
CA TYR A 437 -36.79 -16.93 -22.84
C TYR A 437 -35.42 -17.55 -23.18
N GLN A 438 -34.69 -17.04 -24.18
CA GLN A 438 -33.33 -17.51 -24.46
C GLN A 438 -32.37 -17.17 -23.31
N VAL A 439 -32.49 -16.03 -22.63
CA VAL A 439 -31.57 -15.70 -21.52
C VAL A 439 -31.72 -16.70 -20.38
N TYR A 440 -32.96 -17.00 -19.96
CA TYR A 440 -33.22 -18.03 -18.95
C TYR A 440 -32.82 -19.43 -19.44
N ALA A 441 -33.16 -19.79 -20.68
CA ALA A 441 -32.78 -21.08 -21.25
C ALA A 441 -31.25 -21.22 -21.39
N ASN A 442 -30.51 -20.17 -21.76
CA ASN A 442 -29.06 -20.15 -21.84
C ASN A 442 -28.37 -20.09 -20.47
N ARG A 443 -29.06 -19.64 -19.41
CA ARG A 443 -28.63 -19.87 -18.01
C ARG A 443 -28.76 -21.37 -17.70
N LYS A 444 -29.97 -21.94 -17.79
CA LYS A 444 -30.23 -23.39 -17.62
C LYS A 444 -29.32 -24.32 -18.44
N ILE A 445 -29.05 -24.01 -19.71
CA ILE A 445 -28.19 -24.80 -20.62
C ILE A 445 -26.71 -24.68 -20.25
N ARG A 446 -26.30 -23.57 -19.60
CA ARG A 446 -24.95 -23.38 -19.05
C ARG A 446 -24.83 -24.09 -17.70
N ASP A 447 -25.83 -23.96 -16.84
CA ASP A 447 -25.90 -24.61 -15.52
C ASP A 447 -25.78 -26.15 -15.70
N TYR A 448 -26.64 -26.77 -16.53
CA TYR A 448 -26.50 -28.19 -16.91
C TYR A 448 -25.17 -28.53 -17.61
N GLY A 449 -24.52 -27.56 -18.26
CA GLY A 449 -23.22 -27.74 -18.90
C GLY A 449 -22.05 -27.74 -17.90
N ASN A 450 -22.16 -26.95 -16.84
CA ASN A 450 -21.23 -26.89 -15.73
C ASN A 450 -21.41 -28.11 -14.79
N GLU A 451 -22.66 -28.55 -14.59
CA GLU A 451 -23.03 -29.79 -13.88
C GLU A 451 -22.67 -31.08 -14.65
N GLY A 452 -22.20 -30.97 -15.90
CA GLY A 452 -21.83 -32.12 -16.75
C GLY A 452 -23.00 -32.88 -17.38
N ASP A 453 -24.26 -32.49 -17.13
CA ASP A 453 -25.44 -33.05 -17.78
C ASP A 453 -25.66 -32.50 -19.20
N PHE A 454 -24.72 -32.85 -20.08
CA PHE A 454 -24.81 -32.55 -21.51
C PHE A 454 -26.07 -33.14 -22.16
N THR A 455 -26.67 -34.19 -21.59
CA THR A 455 -27.88 -34.82 -22.14
C THR A 455 -29.09 -33.92 -21.97
N ASN A 456 -29.31 -33.39 -20.76
CA ASN A 456 -30.40 -32.44 -20.53
C ASN A 456 -30.07 -31.05 -21.08
N ALA A 457 -28.81 -30.61 -21.10
CA ALA A 457 -28.42 -29.39 -21.83
C ALA A 457 -28.79 -29.44 -23.32
N ILE A 458 -28.54 -30.58 -24.00
CA ILE A 458 -28.92 -30.78 -25.42
C ILE A 458 -30.44 -30.88 -25.57
N ARG A 459 -31.15 -31.62 -24.70
CA ARG A 459 -32.62 -31.69 -24.74
C ARG A 459 -33.28 -30.33 -24.54
N TYR A 460 -32.80 -29.53 -23.59
CA TYR A 460 -33.34 -28.21 -23.28
C TYR A 460 -33.11 -27.24 -24.46
N ARG A 461 -31.93 -27.29 -25.08
CA ARG A 461 -31.62 -26.53 -26.31
C ARG A 461 -32.50 -26.95 -27.49
N GLY A 462 -32.67 -28.26 -27.72
CA GLY A 462 -33.53 -28.79 -28.78
C GLY A 462 -34.99 -28.43 -28.57
N ARG A 463 -35.48 -28.47 -27.32
CA ARG A 463 -36.82 -28.03 -26.94
C ARG A 463 -37.02 -26.53 -27.19
N MET A 464 -36.09 -25.67 -26.75
CA MET A 464 -36.10 -24.23 -27.02
C MET A 464 -36.19 -23.92 -28.53
N GLN A 465 -35.53 -24.75 -29.36
CA GLN A 465 -35.53 -24.61 -30.81
C GLN A 465 -36.83 -25.11 -31.48
N LEU A 466 -37.51 -26.09 -30.88
CA LEU A 466 -38.87 -26.53 -31.27
C LEU A 466 -39.97 -25.56 -30.82
N GLU A 467 -39.77 -24.87 -29.69
CA GLU A 467 -40.68 -23.86 -29.14
C GLU A 467 -40.58 -22.49 -29.86
N GLY A 468 -39.93 -22.43 -31.03
CA GLY A 468 -39.90 -21.27 -31.92
C GLY A 468 -38.83 -20.21 -31.59
N GLY A 469 -37.84 -20.54 -30.76
CA GLY A 469 -36.91 -19.60 -30.11
C GLY A 469 -35.96 -18.75 -30.97
N HIS A 470 -36.23 -18.51 -32.25
CA HIS A 470 -35.55 -17.50 -33.08
C HIS A 470 -36.45 -16.34 -33.55
N GLU A 471 -37.78 -16.51 -33.52
CA GLU A 471 -38.73 -15.43 -33.78
C GLU A 471 -39.41 -15.03 -32.46
N GLN A 472 -39.07 -13.87 -31.91
CA GLN A 472 -39.97 -12.75 -31.54
C GLN A 472 -39.10 -11.63 -30.93
N THR A 473 -38.84 -10.55 -31.68
CA THR A 473 -38.21 -9.31 -31.18
C THR A 473 -39.18 -8.41 -30.40
N ILE A 474 -40.33 -8.98 -30.01
CA ILE A 474 -41.43 -8.32 -29.31
C ILE A 474 -41.76 -9.21 -28.12
N ILE A 475 -41.59 -8.69 -26.91
CA ILE A 475 -42.03 -9.39 -25.70
C ILE A 475 -43.56 -9.46 -25.70
N ARG A 476 -44.07 -10.64 -25.35
CA ARG A 476 -45.50 -10.97 -25.24
C ARG A 476 -45.91 -10.92 -23.77
N PRO A 477 -46.28 -9.75 -23.20
CA PRO A 477 -46.75 -9.69 -21.81
C PRO A 477 -48.00 -10.55 -21.59
N ASP A 478 -48.78 -10.83 -22.65
CA ASP A 478 -49.88 -11.79 -22.67
C ASP A 478 -49.47 -13.26 -22.42
N ARG A 479 -48.16 -13.55 -22.31
CA ARG A 479 -47.59 -14.91 -22.17
C ARG A 479 -46.50 -15.03 -21.11
N ILE A 480 -46.14 -13.96 -20.41
CA ILE A 480 -45.16 -13.99 -19.33
C ILE A 480 -45.89 -13.94 -17.99
N ASP A 481 -45.71 -14.99 -17.21
CA ASP A 481 -46.28 -15.17 -15.88
C ASP A 481 -45.35 -14.50 -14.84
N THR A 482 -45.58 -13.20 -14.58
CA THR A 482 -44.74 -12.39 -13.69
C THR A 482 -44.78 -12.84 -12.23
N GLU A 483 -45.87 -13.50 -11.80
CA GLU A 483 -46.01 -14.15 -10.49
C GLU A 483 -45.00 -15.30 -10.27
N LYS A 484 -44.35 -15.79 -11.33
CA LYS A 484 -43.32 -16.85 -11.26
C LYS A 484 -41.89 -16.35 -11.42
N LEU A 485 -41.66 -15.06 -11.68
CA LEU A 485 -40.31 -14.51 -11.89
C LEU A 485 -39.72 -13.91 -10.61
N PRO A 486 -38.40 -13.97 -10.37
CA PRO A 486 -37.78 -13.28 -9.25
C PRO A 486 -38.12 -11.78 -9.29
N MET A 487 -38.54 -11.24 -8.14
CA MET A 487 -39.05 -9.88 -8.01
C MET A 487 -38.55 -9.25 -6.71
N LEU A 488 -38.06 -8.00 -6.80
CA LEU A 488 -37.66 -7.15 -5.69
C LEU A 488 -38.81 -6.18 -5.34
N TRP A 489 -39.29 -6.25 -4.11
CA TRP A 489 -40.35 -5.43 -3.54
C TRP A 489 -39.71 -4.28 -2.76
N LEU A 490 -40.08 -3.03 -3.05
CA LEU A 490 -39.51 -1.82 -2.45
C LEU A 490 -40.59 -0.87 -1.93
N ASP A 491 -40.43 -0.46 -0.69
CA ASP A 491 -41.33 0.44 0.05
C ASP A 491 -40.74 1.86 0.10
N TRP A 492 -39.58 2.04 0.75
CA TRP A 492 -38.85 3.31 0.80
C TRP A 492 -37.34 3.15 0.85
N ILE A 493 -36.66 4.24 0.49
CA ILE A 493 -35.29 4.53 0.91
C ILE A 493 -35.26 5.75 1.82
N GLU A 494 -34.47 5.67 2.88
CA GLU A 494 -34.24 6.72 3.86
C GLU A 494 -32.73 7.00 3.93
N ILE A 495 -32.36 8.28 3.82
CA ILE A 495 -30.99 8.77 3.96
C ILE A 495 -30.95 9.76 5.13
N GLU A 496 -30.18 9.42 6.16
CA GLU A 496 -29.95 10.28 7.32
C GLU A 496 -28.48 10.71 7.40
N GLY A 497 -28.26 12.02 7.46
CA GLY A 497 -26.93 12.58 7.74
C GLY A 497 -26.82 14.08 7.39
N PRO A 498 -25.62 14.67 7.48
CA PRO A 498 -24.39 14.05 7.98
C PRO A 498 -24.55 13.55 9.43
N LEU A 499 -23.98 12.39 9.73
CA LEU A 499 -24.01 11.81 11.08
C LEU A 499 -22.83 12.31 11.91
N TYR A 500 -23.13 12.72 13.14
CA TYR A 500 -22.15 13.09 14.15
C TYR A 500 -22.36 12.19 15.38
N GLU A 501 -21.31 11.56 15.92
CA GLU A 501 -21.42 10.78 17.18
C GLU A 501 -21.80 11.68 18.37
N GLN A 502 -21.29 12.91 18.34
CA GLN A 502 -21.51 13.97 19.32
C GLN A 502 -21.13 15.32 18.68
N TRP A 503 -21.62 16.42 19.26
CA TRP A 503 -21.19 17.76 18.91
C TRP A 503 -21.11 18.65 20.18
N PRO A 504 -20.01 19.39 20.43
CA PRO A 504 -18.76 19.42 19.65
C PRO A 504 -18.05 18.06 19.59
N PRO A 505 -17.18 17.82 18.59
CA PRO A 505 -16.42 16.57 18.48
C PRO A 505 -15.45 16.41 19.66
N LYS A 506 -15.06 15.15 19.94
CA LYS A 506 -14.14 14.78 21.03
C LYS A 506 -12.84 15.59 21.00
N SER A 507 -12.34 15.89 19.80
CA SER A 507 -11.18 16.74 19.53
C SER A 507 -11.32 18.18 20.03
N HIS A 508 -12.51 18.79 19.89
CA HIS A 508 -12.79 20.13 20.41
C HIS A 508 -12.94 20.06 21.93
N GLN A 509 -13.64 19.04 22.46
CA GLN A 509 -13.81 18.86 23.91
C GLN A 509 -12.47 18.67 24.65
N LEU A 510 -11.50 17.97 24.06
CA LEU A 510 -10.16 17.78 24.60
C LEU A 510 -9.32 19.07 24.69
N LEU A 511 -9.69 20.14 23.96
CA LEU A 511 -8.91 21.37 23.82
C LEU A 511 -9.63 22.62 24.37
N LEU A 512 -10.96 22.64 24.32
CA LEU A 512 -11.82 23.79 24.65
C LEU A 512 -13.04 23.41 25.51
N GLY A 513 -13.25 22.12 25.82
CA GLY A 513 -14.39 21.65 26.64
C GLY A 513 -15.71 21.49 25.86
N GLU A 514 -16.79 21.18 26.57
CA GLU A 514 -18.12 20.97 25.96
C GLU A 514 -18.78 22.26 25.44
N THR A 515 -18.37 23.41 25.99
CA THR A 515 -18.81 24.74 25.58
C THR A 515 -17.57 25.62 25.46
N THR A 516 -17.34 26.21 24.27
CA THR A 516 -16.18 27.06 24.04
C THR A 516 -16.14 28.23 25.03
N PRO A 517 -15.07 28.40 25.82
CA PRO A 517 -14.96 29.50 26.76
C PRO A 517 -14.69 30.81 26.02
N THR A 518 -15.27 31.92 26.49
CA THR A 518 -15.08 33.25 25.86
C THR A 518 -13.61 33.74 25.94
N SER A 519 -12.82 33.22 26.88
CA SER A 519 -11.37 33.44 26.96
C SER A 519 -10.70 32.36 27.82
N LEU A 520 -9.39 32.20 27.68
CA LEU A 520 -8.55 31.32 28.50
C LEU A 520 -7.38 32.10 29.09
N THR A 521 -7.06 31.86 30.36
CA THR A 521 -5.86 32.41 31.02
C THR A 521 -4.56 31.75 30.53
N ASN A 522 -3.40 32.33 30.85
CA ASN A 522 -2.11 31.70 30.56
C ASN A 522 -1.99 30.31 31.23
N GLY A 523 -2.46 30.18 32.47
CA GLY A 523 -2.45 28.90 33.21
C GLY A 523 -3.24 27.81 32.48
N GLN A 524 -4.49 28.12 32.09
CA GLN A 524 -5.33 27.17 31.35
C GLN A 524 -4.74 26.76 30.00
N LEU A 525 -4.13 27.70 29.24
CA LEU A 525 -3.41 27.32 28.02
C LEU A 525 -2.21 26.42 28.31
N THR A 526 -1.43 26.70 29.37
CA THR A 526 -0.33 25.84 29.79
C THR A 526 -0.83 24.46 30.16
N GLU A 527 -1.94 24.33 30.90
CA GLU A 527 -2.57 23.05 31.26
C GLU A 527 -2.99 22.25 30.01
N ILE A 528 -3.76 22.86 29.11
CA ILE A 528 -4.25 22.25 27.86
C ILE A 528 -3.07 21.80 26.99
N PHE A 529 -2.09 22.67 26.73
CA PHE A 529 -0.96 22.33 25.88
C PHE A 529 0.01 21.36 26.56
N THR A 530 0.17 21.36 27.88
CA THR A 530 0.95 20.33 28.58
C THR A 530 0.31 18.95 28.43
N ALA A 531 -1.00 18.85 28.66
CA ALA A 531 -1.73 17.59 28.52
C ALA A 531 -1.69 17.05 27.08
N LEU A 532 -1.89 17.92 26.08
CA LEU A 532 -1.75 17.59 24.66
C LEU A 532 -0.32 17.17 24.31
N MET A 533 0.68 17.95 24.71
CA MET A 533 2.05 17.78 24.24
C MET A 533 2.78 16.62 24.93
N ASN A 534 2.45 16.28 26.18
CA ASN A 534 2.90 15.04 26.82
C ASN A 534 2.60 13.81 25.94
N ARG A 535 1.36 13.75 25.44
CA ARG A 535 0.86 12.69 24.55
C ARG A 535 1.44 12.79 23.15
N ALA A 536 1.47 14.00 22.60
CA ALA A 536 1.94 14.27 21.23
C ALA A 536 3.44 14.00 21.06
N TYR A 537 4.27 14.38 22.03
CA TYR A 537 5.72 14.14 22.00
C TYR A 537 6.13 12.82 22.69
N ARG A 538 5.15 12.07 23.21
CA ARG A 538 5.28 10.75 23.87
C ARG A 538 6.20 10.71 25.10
N ARG A 539 6.43 11.86 25.73
CA ARG A 539 7.27 12.04 26.93
C ARG A 539 6.74 13.21 27.78
N PRO A 540 7.12 13.32 29.06
CA PRO A 540 6.90 14.53 29.84
C PRO A 540 7.51 15.74 29.13
N VAL A 541 6.73 16.81 28.96
CA VAL A 541 7.20 18.06 28.38
C VAL A 541 7.70 19.01 29.46
N ALA A 542 8.78 19.73 29.17
CA ALA A 542 9.29 20.77 30.04
C ALA A 542 8.51 22.08 29.80
N ASP A 543 8.53 23.00 30.76
CA ASP A 543 8.00 24.36 30.57
C ASP A 543 8.47 25.00 29.25
N ASP A 544 9.73 24.79 28.87
CA ASP A 544 10.34 25.39 27.68
C ASP A 544 9.98 24.66 26.37
N ASP A 545 9.34 23.48 26.44
CA ASP A 545 8.57 22.92 25.32
C ASP A 545 7.25 23.69 25.13
N VAL A 546 6.56 24.04 26.23
CA VAL A 546 5.16 24.53 26.24
C VAL A 546 5.05 26.05 26.08
N LYS A 547 5.93 26.83 26.75
CA LYS A 547 5.97 28.30 26.68
C LYS A 547 5.91 28.86 25.25
N PRO A 548 6.66 28.34 24.25
CA PRO A 548 6.59 28.86 22.88
C PRO A 548 5.20 28.70 22.25
N ILE A 549 4.50 27.59 22.51
CA ILE A 549 3.16 27.34 21.98
C ILE A 549 2.13 28.24 22.68
N VAL A 550 2.20 28.34 24.01
CA VAL A 550 1.31 29.24 24.78
C VAL A 550 1.51 30.70 24.38
N ASN A 551 2.76 31.11 24.12
CA ASN A 551 3.08 32.46 23.64
C ASN A 551 2.56 32.73 22.22
N LEU A 552 2.64 31.75 21.31
CA LEU A 552 2.03 31.85 19.97
C LEU A 552 0.52 32.08 20.07
N VAL A 553 -0.20 31.24 20.84
CA VAL A 553 -1.65 31.40 21.04
C VAL A 553 -1.98 32.74 21.72
N ARG A 554 -1.12 33.22 22.62
CA ARG A 554 -1.23 34.57 23.20
C ARG A 554 -1.11 35.67 22.14
N GLN A 555 -0.09 35.58 21.30
CA GLN A 555 0.17 36.56 20.24
C GLN A 555 -1.00 36.61 19.25
N GLU A 556 -1.60 35.50 18.86
CA GLU A 556 -2.81 35.49 18.01
C GLU A 556 -3.99 36.21 18.71
N LEU A 557 -4.26 35.88 19.99
CA LEU A 557 -5.31 36.54 20.78
C LEU A 557 -5.09 38.05 20.94
N ASP A 558 -3.84 38.49 21.17
CA ASP A 558 -3.47 39.90 21.33
C ASP A 558 -3.63 40.70 20.02
N HIS A 559 -3.61 40.03 18.85
CA HIS A 559 -3.97 40.62 17.55
C HIS A 559 -5.48 40.59 17.25
N GLY A 560 -6.31 40.10 18.18
CA GLY A 560 -7.77 40.03 18.04
C GLY A 560 -8.29 38.82 17.26
N ILE A 561 -7.47 37.77 17.08
CA ILE A 561 -7.90 36.52 16.47
C ILE A 561 -8.80 35.74 17.46
N ALA A 562 -9.87 35.12 16.95
CA ALA A 562 -10.80 34.31 17.75
C ALA A 562 -10.09 33.14 18.44
N LEU A 563 -10.57 32.74 19.63
CA LEU A 563 -9.89 31.75 20.47
C LEU A 563 -9.69 30.41 19.77
N GLU A 564 -10.69 29.97 19.02
CA GLU A 564 -10.69 28.77 18.20
C GLU A 564 -9.52 28.80 17.20
N ASN A 565 -9.35 29.93 16.50
CA ASN A 565 -8.28 30.13 15.52
C ASN A 565 -6.89 30.28 16.17
N ALA A 566 -6.80 30.95 17.32
CA ALA A 566 -5.56 31.03 18.09
C ALA A 566 -5.11 29.64 18.57
N VAL A 567 -6.02 28.82 19.10
CA VAL A 567 -5.71 27.45 19.56
C VAL A 567 -5.47 26.50 18.38
N ARG A 568 -6.14 26.68 17.22
CA ARG A 568 -5.79 25.99 15.96
C ARG A 568 -4.35 26.27 15.53
N ALA A 569 -3.86 27.52 15.66
CA ALA A 569 -2.47 27.86 15.36
C ALA A 569 -1.49 27.14 16.30
N GLY A 570 -1.79 27.12 17.62
CA GLY A 570 -1.00 26.36 18.61
C GLY A 570 -0.97 24.85 18.32
N LEU A 571 -2.13 24.24 18.00
CA LEU A 571 -2.22 22.84 17.60
C LEU A 571 -1.44 22.55 16.31
N THR A 572 -1.51 23.43 15.32
CA THR A 572 -0.73 23.32 14.07
C THR A 572 0.77 23.33 14.35
N ALA A 573 1.24 24.19 15.26
CA ALA A 573 2.64 24.23 15.67
C ALA A 573 3.08 22.96 16.43
N VAL A 574 2.21 22.34 17.23
CA VAL A 574 2.49 21.04 17.86
C VAL A 574 2.56 19.92 16.81
N LEU A 575 1.63 19.87 15.86
CA LEU A 575 1.55 18.82 14.82
C LEU A 575 2.62 18.94 13.71
N THR A 576 3.32 20.06 13.63
CA THR A 576 4.48 20.29 12.74
C THR A 576 5.82 20.28 13.47
N SER A 577 5.81 20.21 14.81
CA SER A 577 7.02 20.16 15.63
C SER A 577 7.89 18.94 15.30
N PRO A 578 9.23 19.07 15.23
CA PRO A 578 10.12 17.92 15.13
C PRO A 578 9.92 16.90 16.26
N ARG A 579 9.46 17.32 17.44
CA ARG A 579 9.15 16.43 18.58
C ARG A 579 7.83 15.65 18.40
N PHE A 580 6.96 16.07 17.47
CA PHE A 580 5.82 15.29 17.02
C PHE A 580 6.18 14.43 15.81
N LEU A 581 6.83 15.03 14.80
CA LEU A 581 7.16 14.38 13.54
C LEU A 581 8.15 13.23 13.70
N TYR A 582 9.03 13.25 14.70
CA TYR A 582 10.07 12.23 14.89
C TYR A 582 9.92 11.42 16.17
N LEU A 583 10.31 10.14 16.11
CA LEU A 583 10.63 9.34 17.28
C LEU A 583 11.97 9.82 17.83
N ALA A 584 11.90 10.71 18.81
CA ALA A 584 13.03 11.45 19.34
C ALA A 584 13.86 10.58 20.28
N GLU A 585 14.78 9.79 19.70
CA GLU A 585 15.80 9.01 20.40
C GLU A 585 17.18 9.69 20.25
N PRO A 586 17.48 10.79 20.99
CA PRO A 586 18.73 11.53 20.83
C PRO A 586 19.92 10.74 21.37
N SER A 587 21.06 10.76 20.69
CA SER A 587 22.32 10.22 21.22
C SER A 587 23.45 11.22 21.01
N ASP A 588 24.15 11.56 22.09
CA ASP A 588 25.20 12.59 22.12
C ASP A 588 26.58 12.05 21.68
N GLY A 589 26.66 10.81 21.18
CA GLY A 589 27.91 10.16 20.83
C GLY A 589 27.77 9.00 19.84
N VAL A 590 28.89 8.30 19.62
CA VAL A 590 29.00 7.12 18.74
C VAL A 590 28.81 5.81 19.52
N GLN A 591 28.82 5.86 20.85
CA GLN A 591 28.64 4.70 21.71
C GLN A 591 27.15 4.42 21.93
N PRO A 592 26.70 3.15 21.85
CA PRO A 592 25.32 2.80 22.15
C PRO A 592 24.93 3.18 23.59
N ARG A 593 23.73 3.74 23.75
CA ARG A 593 23.13 3.98 25.08
C ARG A 593 21.88 3.13 25.29
N SER A 594 21.54 2.85 26.54
CA SER A 594 20.19 2.34 26.87
C SER A 594 19.12 3.39 26.54
N LEU A 595 17.93 2.91 26.19
CA LEU A 595 16.72 3.72 26.11
C LEU A 595 16.12 4.01 27.48
N ASP A 596 15.43 5.14 27.60
CA ASP A 596 14.50 5.35 28.72
C ASP A 596 13.14 4.67 28.48
N ASP A 597 12.32 4.61 29.52
CA ASP A 597 11.05 3.89 29.50
C ASP A 597 10.00 4.53 28.57
N TRP A 598 10.09 5.82 28.25
CA TRP A 598 9.20 6.51 27.30
C TRP A 598 9.59 6.22 25.85
N GLU A 599 10.90 6.09 25.60
CA GLU A 599 11.43 5.59 24.34
C GLU A 599 11.06 4.11 24.13
N ILE A 600 11.15 3.27 25.17
CA ILE A 600 10.69 1.87 25.12
C ILE A 600 9.16 1.80 24.89
N ALA A 601 8.36 2.60 25.60
CA ALA A 601 6.91 2.69 25.38
C ALA A 601 6.59 3.06 23.93
N SER A 602 7.33 4.01 23.36
CA SER A 602 7.18 4.44 21.97
C SER A 602 7.59 3.34 20.98
N ARG A 603 8.74 2.66 21.17
CA ARG A 603 9.11 1.53 20.30
C ARG A 603 8.08 0.41 20.32
N LEU A 604 7.51 0.09 21.49
CA LEU A 604 6.41 -0.89 21.61
C LEU A 604 5.15 -0.43 20.86
N SER A 605 4.72 0.82 21.04
CA SER A 605 3.49 1.34 20.42
C SER A 605 3.59 1.46 18.90
N TYR A 606 4.74 1.86 18.37
CA TYR A 606 4.94 1.96 16.92
C TYR A 606 5.19 0.61 16.24
N LEU A 607 5.76 -0.37 16.94
CA LEU A 607 5.84 -1.76 16.48
C LEU A 607 4.43 -2.38 16.35
N LEU A 608 3.66 -2.42 17.44
CA LEU A 608 2.41 -3.22 17.48
C LEU A 608 1.17 -2.46 17.01
N TRP A 609 1.11 -1.13 17.15
CA TRP A 609 -0.08 -0.34 16.83
C TRP A 609 0.17 0.75 15.78
N SER A 610 1.43 0.97 15.35
CA SER A 610 1.82 2.07 14.45
C SER A 610 1.22 3.42 14.86
N SER A 611 1.25 3.71 16.16
CA SER A 611 0.63 4.88 16.79
C SER A 611 1.36 5.24 18.08
N MET A 612 0.96 6.34 18.73
CA MET A 612 1.42 6.72 20.07
C MET A 612 1.06 5.66 21.15
N PRO A 613 1.79 5.64 22.29
CA PRO A 613 1.43 4.82 23.44
C PRO A 613 0.03 5.16 23.99
N ASP A 614 -0.58 4.21 24.71
CA ASP A 614 -1.79 4.44 25.49
C ASP A 614 -1.46 4.82 26.95
N GLU A 615 -2.51 5.12 27.73
CA GLU A 615 -2.34 5.56 29.12
C GLU A 615 -1.56 4.55 29.97
N GLN A 616 -1.83 3.25 29.81
CA GLN A 616 -1.13 2.22 30.57
C GLN A 616 0.37 2.18 30.24
N LEU A 617 0.77 2.37 28.99
CA LEU A 617 2.19 2.48 28.64
C LEU A 617 2.82 3.76 29.19
N PHE A 618 2.11 4.91 29.18
CA PHE A 618 2.61 6.14 29.79
C PHE A 618 2.72 6.05 31.32
N GLU A 619 1.77 5.39 32.00
CA GLU A 619 1.85 5.11 33.45
C GLU A 619 3.04 4.21 33.79
N LEU A 620 3.29 3.17 32.98
CA LEU A 620 4.45 2.27 33.16
C LEU A 620 5.78 2.99 32.87
N ALA A 621 5.80 3.91 31.90
CA ALA A 621 6.97 4.74 31.61
C ALA A 621 7.25 5.76 32.72
N ALA A 622 6.23 6.46 33.21
CA ALA A 622 6.33 7.36 34.36
C ALA A 622 6.77 6.64 35.65
N ALA A 623 6.44 5.35 35.78
CA ALA A 623 6.85 4.52 36.90
C ALA A 623 8.22 3.83 36.74
N GLY A 624 8.92 3.99 35.60
CA GLY A 624 10.22 3.35 35.34
C GLY A 624 10.18 1.81 35.30
N LYS A 625 9.07 1.24 34.80
CA LYS A 625 8.80 -0.21 34.83
C LYS A 625 9.04 -0.95 33.52
N LEU A 626 9.25 -0.25 32.42
CA LEU A 626 9.45 -0.86 31.10
C LEU A 626 10.90 -1.34 30.88
N GLN A 627 11.83 -1.02 31.79
CA GLN A 627 13.13 -1.73 31.88
C GLN A 627 12.97 -3.21 32.30
N ASP A 628 11.92 -3.59 33.03
CA ASP A 628 11.66 -4.98 33.41
C ASP A 628 11.19 -5.81 32.19
N PRO A 629 11.91 -6.90 31.81
CA PRO A 629 11.48 -7.79 30.74
C PRO A 629 10.08 -8.36 30.95
N GLN A 630 9.70 -8.75 32.18
CA GLN A 630 8.39 -9.34 32.44
C GLN A 630 7.26 -8.34 32.19
N VAL A 631 7.46 -7.07 32.54
CA VAL A 631 6.49 -6.00 32.25
C VAL A 631 6.39 -5.77 30.74
N ARG A 632 7.50 -5.71 29.98
CA ARG A 632 7.44 -5.59 28.51
C ARG A 632 6.71 -6.75 27.85
N LEU A 633 7.01 -7.99 28.28
CA LEU A 633 6.40 -9.19 27.72
C LEU A 633 4.88 -9.25 27.97
N GLN A 634 4.43 -8.84 29.16
CA GLN A 634 3.00 -8.67 29.47
C GLN A 634 2.33 -7.58 28.63
N GLN A 635 3.04 -6.47 28.34
CA GLN A 635 2.53 -5.44 27.44
C GLN A 635 2.41 -5.94 25.99
N VAL A 636 3.37 -6.72 25.49
CA VAL A 636 3.24 -7.36 24.15
C VAL A 636 1.98 -8.21 24.06
N ASP A 637 1.71 -9.06 25.06
CA ASP A 637 0.51 -9.91 25.05
C ASP A 637 -0.79 -9.10 25.07
N ARG A 638 -0.85 -8.07 25.92
CA ARG A 638 -1.98 -7.12 25.96
C ARG A 638 -2.19 -6.41 24.62
N MET A 639 -1.11 -5.92 24.01
CA MET A 639 -1.16 -5.12 22.79
C MET A 639 -1.51 -5.94 21.54
N ILE A 640 -1.19 -7.25 21.53
CA ILE A 640 -1.64 -8.21 20.51
C ILE A 640 -3.14 -8.53 20.65
N ALA A 641 -3.68 -8.52 21.87
CA ALA A 641 -5.11 -8.74 22.12
C ALA A 641 -5.99 -7.49 21.85
N ASP A 642 -5.40 -6.28 21.86
CA ASP A 642 -6.10 -5.02 21.63
C ASP A 642 -6.50 -4.83 20.15
N PRO A 643 -7.70 -4.30 19.82
CA PRO A 643 -8.10 -3.97 18.45
C PRO A 643 -7.14 -3.07 17.67
N LYS A 644 -6.21 -2.36 18.32
CA LYS A 644 -5.14 -1.61 17.65
C LYS A 644 -4.06 -2.47 17.00
N ILE A 645 -4.01 -3.79 17.23
CA ILE A 645 -3.07 -4.70 16.54
C ILE A 645 -3.24 -4.68 15.01
N GLU A 646 -4.37 -4.18 14.53
CA GLU A 646 -4.60 -3.84 13.12
C GLU A 646 -3.56 -2.85 12.56
N GLY A 647 -2.92 -2.04 13.41
CA GLY A 647 -1.76 -1.22 13.04
C GLY A 647 -0.56 -2.06 12.58
N PHE A 648 -0.27 -3.18 13.25
CA PHE A 648 0.78 -4.12 12.84
C PHE A 648 0.37 -4.96 11.62
N VAL A 649 -0.90 -5.36 11.48
CA VAL A 649 -1.37 -6.06 10.26
C VAL A 649 -1.24 -5.17 9.02
N ASN A 650 -1.71 -3.92 9.09
CA ASN A 650 -1.63 -2.95 7.99
C ASN A 650 -0.24 -2.29 7.86
N GLY A 651 0.62 -2.39 8.89
CA GLY A 651 1.95 -1.79 8.95
C GLY A 651 3.06 -2.77 8.57
N PHE A 652 3.15 -3.91 9.26
CA PHE A 652 4.13 -4.95 8.95
C PHE A 652 3.65 -5.84 7.81
N ALA A 653 2.57 -6.62 8.02
CA ALA A 653 2.21 -7.71 7.12
C ALA A 653 1.86 -7.25 5.70
N ALA A 654 1.09 -6.17 5.58
CA ALA A 654 0.76 -5.58 4.29
C ALA A 654 1.98 -5.16 3.45
N GLN A 655 3.07 -4.72 4.10
CA GLN A 655 4.31 -4.31 3.45
C GLN A 655 5.27 -5.49 3.22
N TRP A 656 5.40 -6.39 4.21
CA TRP A 656 6.16 -7.63 4.08
C TRP A 656 5.67 -8.47 2.90
N LEU A 657 4.36 -8.73 2.84
CA LEU A 657 3.72 -9.46 1.75
C LEU A 657 3.49 -8.63 0.48
N ARG A 658 3.99 -7.37 0.44
CA ARG A 658 3.90 -6.46 -0.71
C ARG A 658 2.49 -6.39 -1.32
N THR A 659 1.46 -6.36 -0.48
CA THR A 659 0.04 -6.52 -0.86
C THR A 659 -0.46 -5.49 -1.87
N GLU A 660 0.19 -4.32 -1.94
CA GLU A 660 -0.09 -3.32 -2.99
C GLU A 660 0.18 -3.84 -4.41
N THR A 661 1.07 -4.83 -4.56
CA THR A 661 1.45 -5.39 -5.87
C THR A 661 0.43 -6.37 -6.43
N PHE A 662 -0.45 -6.94 -5.60
CA PHE A 662 -1.40 -7.99 -5.99
C PHE A 662 -2.38 -7.55 -7.09
N ARG A 663 -2.63 -6.23 -7.21
CA ARG A 663 -3.54 -5.63 -8.20
C ARG A 663 -2.82 -4.66 -9.17
N ASN A 664 -1.50 -4.81 -9.35
CA ASN A 664 -0.73 -3.98 -10.30
C ASN A 664 -1.17 -4.19 -11.77
N PHE A 665 -1.69 -5.37 -12.10
CA PHE A 665 -2.14 -5.72 -13.43
C PHE A 665 -3.60 -6.16 -13.40
N GLN A 666 -4.43 -5.58 -14.27
CA GLN A 666 -5.80 -6.03 -14.49
C GLN A 666 -5.79 -7.30 -15.35
N PRO A 667 -6.42 -8.41 -14.91
CA PRO A 667 -6.62 -9.59 -15.74
C PRO A 667 -7.39 -9.28 -17.03
N ASP A 668 -7.08 -9.96 -18.15
CA ASP A 668 -7.87 -9.82 -19.38
C ASP A 668 -9.25 -10.47 -19.22
N ASP A 669 -10.29 -9.63 -19.20
CA ASP A 669 -11.71 -10.00 -18.99
C ASP A 669 -12.23 -11.11 -19.94
N ARG A 670 -11.54 -11.41 -21.04
CA ARG A 670 -11.90 -12.50 -21.97
C ARG A 670 -11.29 -13.85 -21.63
N GLN A 671 -10.14 -13.85 -20.96
CA GLN A 671 -9.47 -15.04 -20.46
C GLN A 671 -9.91 -15.39 -19.04
N TYR A 672 -10.23 -14.37 -18.23
CA TYR A 672 -10.56 -14.48 -16.80
C TYR A 672 -11.93 -13.83 -16.49
N PRO A 673 -13.04 -14.30 -17.09
CA PRO A 673 -14.36 -13.65 -17.02
C PRO A 673 -15.01 -13.69 -15.64
N ASP A 674 -14.50 -14.54 -14.73
CA ASP A 674 -14.98 -14.67 -13.35
C ASP A 674 -14.26 -13.72 -12.36
N TYR A 675 -13.26 -12.96 -12.84
CA TYR A 675 -12.59 -11.92 -12.05
C TYR A 675 -13.35 -10.58 -12.09
N ASP A 676 -13.53 -9.98 -10.92
CA ASP A 676 -13.98 -8.59 -10.78
C ASP A 676 -13.21 -7.86 -9.67
N ASP A 677 -13.41 -6.54 -9.54
CA ASP A 677 -12.77 -5.72 -8.52
C ASP A 677 -13.02 -6.20 -7.08
N LYS A 678 -14.16 -6.88 -6.81
CA LYS A 678 -14.50 -7.40 -5.48
C LYS A 678 -13.82 -8.73 -5.19
N LEU A 679 -13.53 -9.53 -6.21
CA LEU A 679 -12.63 -10.68 -6.08
C LEU A 679 -11.19 -10.20 -5.82
N GLY A 680 -10.73 -9.19 -6.57
CA GLY A 680 -9.42 -8.56 -6.33
C GLY A 680 -9.28 -7.94 -4.93
N GLU A 681 -10.34 -7.31 -4.38
CA GLU A 681 -10.37 -6.88 -2.97
C GLU A 681 -10.25 -8.08 -2.02
N ALA A 682 -11.02 -9.16 -2.24
CA ALA A 682 -10.99 -10.35 -1.39
C ALA A 682 -9.62 -11.05 -1.38
N MET A 683 -8.93 -11.10 -2.52
CA MET A 683 -7.58 -11.67 -2.67
C MET A 683 -6.49 -10.87 -1.93
N VAL A 684 -6.69 -9.57 -1.72
CA VAL A 684 -5.83 -8.75 -0.85
C VAL A 684 -6.16 -8.99 0.63
N SER A 685 -7.45 -9.05 0.97
CA SER A 685 -7.90 -9.34 2.34
C SER A 685 -7.43 -10.71 2.83
N GLU A 686 -7.52 -11.77 2.01
CA GLU A 686 -7.09 -13.15 2.32
C GLU A 686 -5.77 -13.20 3.09
N SER A 687 -4.72 -12.58 2.55
CA SER A 687 -3.37 -12.62 3.12
C SER A 687 -3.25 -11.85 4.44
N LEU A 688 -4.04 -10.78 4.61
CA LEU A 688 -4.08 -9.99 5.84
C LEU A 688 -4.90 -10.67 6.93
N GLU A 689 -6.04 -11.28 6.56
CA GLU A 689 -6.85 -12.13 7.45
C GLU A 689 -6.07 -13.36 7.90
N PHE A 690 -5.30 -14.00 7.02
CA PHE A 690 -4.46 -15.14 7.36
C PHE A 690 -3.34 -14.76 8.34
N PHE A 691 -2.62 -13.66 8.08
CA PHE A 691 -1.63 -13.15 9.04
C PHE A 691 -2.26 -12.80 10.40
N ARG A 692 -3.44 -12.18 10.39
CA ARG A 692 -4.20 -11.82 11.60
C ARG A 692 -4.63 -13.07 12.38
N GLU A 693 -5.07 -14.12 11.71
CA GLU A 693 -5.45 -15.41 12.29
C GLU A 693 -4.25 -16.09 12.96
N VAL A 694 -3.12 -16.19 12.24
CA VAL A 694 -1.85 -16.74 12.77
C VAL A 694 -1.37 -15.96 14.00
N LEU A 695 -1.45 -14.62 13.97
CA LEU A 695 -1.03 -13.77 15.09
C LEU A 695 -1.98 -13.86 16.31
N LYS A 696 -3.29 -13.80 16.11
CA LYS A 696 -4.27 -13.75 17.22
C LYS A 696 -4.42 -15.10 17.91
N HIS A 697 -4.35 -16.20 17.17
CA HIS A 697 -4.42 -17.56 17.72
C HIS A 697 -3.04 -18.20 17.99
N ASP A 698 -1.95 -17.42 17.87
CA ASP A 698 -0.59 -17.82 18.23
C ASP A 698 -0.11 -19.11 17.51
N LEU A 699 -0.40 -19.19 16.21
CA LEU A 699 -0.14 -20.38 15.40
C LEU A 699 1.34 -20.45 14.99
N ALA A 700 1.83 -21.67 14.76
CA ALA A 700 3.20 -21.94 14.33
C ALA A 700 3.52 -21.28 12.98
N LEU A 701 4.73 -20.74 12.83
CA LEU A 701 5.20 -20.01 11.65
C LEU A 701 5.18 -20.85 10.36
N SER A 702 5.29 -22.17 10.48
CA SER A 702 5.11 -23.13 9.37
C SER A 702 3.79 -22.97 8.62
N ASN A 703 2.73 -22.45 9.27
CA ASN A 703 1.44 -22.14 8.61
C ASN A 703 1.58 -21.16 7.44
N PHE A 704 2.62 -20.31 7.39
CA PHE A 704 2.85 -19.43 6.24
C PHE A 704 3.36 -20.17 4.99
N ILE A 705 3.92 -21.37 5.15
CA ILE A 705 4.39 -22.22 4.04
C ILE A 705 3.29 -23.24 3.66
N ASP A 706 2.67 -23.88 4.64
CA ASP A 706 1.59 -24.84 4.43
C ASP A 706 0.62 -24.87 5.64
N SER A 707 -0.69 -24.95 5.38
CA SER A 707 -1.71 -24.87 6.43
C SER A 707 -2.98 -25.63 6.06
N GLY A 708 -3.48 -26.48 6.97
CA GLY A 708 -4.77 -27.19 6.83
C GLY A 708 -6.03 -26.30 6.93
N PHE A 709 -5.89 -24.99 6.69
CA PHE A 709 -6.98 -24.02 6.63
C PHE A 709 -6.62 -22.85 5.71
N ALA A 710 -7.65 -22.15 5.23
CA ALA A 710 -7.54 -20.84 4.57
C ALA A 710 -8.49 -19.82 5.23
N MET A 711 -8.28 -18.53 4.95
CA MET A 711 -9.17 -17.46 5.40
C MET A 711 -10.05 -17.00 4.25
N LEU A 712 -11.34 -17.38 4.26
CA LEU A 712 -12.25 -17.23 3.12
C LEU A 712 -13.53 -16.48 3.49
N ASN A 713 -14.03 -15.71 2.54
CA ASN A 713 -15.44 -15.33 2.46
C ASN A 713 -16.12 -16.08 1.29
N GLU A 714 -17.44 -15.94 1.11
CA GLU A 714 -18.19 -16.68 0.08
C GLU A 714 -17.61 -16.51 -1.34
N ARG A 715 -17.21 -15.28 -1.69
CA ARG A 715 -16.67 -14.95 -3.02
C ARG A 715 -15.35 -15.67 -3.29
N LEU A 716 -14.43 -15.66 -2.33
CA LEU A 716 -13.15 -16.34 -2.47
C LEU A 716 -13.28 -17.87 -2.37
N ALA A 717 -14.18 -18.37 -1.53
CA ALA A 717 -14.49 -19.79 -1.45
C ALA A 717 -15.04 -20.33 -2.78
N LYS A 718 -15.98 -19.61 -3.43
CA LYS A 718 -16.46 -19.92 -4.78
C LYS A 718 -15.35 -19.94 -5.82
N HIS A 719 -14.45 -18.96 -5.80
CA HIS A 719 -13.25 -18.92 -6.68
C HIS A 719 -12.31 -20.11 -6.46
N TYR A 720 -12.28 -20.67 -5.25
CA TYR A 720 -11.45 -21.83 -4.90
C TYR A 720 -12.16 -23.19 -5.01
N GLY A 721 -13.44 -23.22 -5.38
CA GLY A 721 -14.24 -24.46 -5.41
C GLY A 721 -14.58 -25.03 -4.03
N ILE A 722 -14.52 -24.21 -2.98
CA ILE A 722 -14.75 -24.61 -1.59
C ILE A 722 -16.21 -24.28 -1.19
N GLU A 723 -16.98 -25.31 -0.85
CA GLU A 723 -18.39 -25.18 -0.45
C GLU A 723 -18.57 -24.73 1.02
N GLY A 724 -19.81 -24.43 1.41
CA GLY A 724 -20.19 -24.18 2.80
C GLY A 724 -19.91 -22.77 3.36
N VAL A 725 -19.29 -21.88 2.59
CA VAL A 725 -19.00 -20.49 3.01
C VAL A 725 -20.07 -19.53 2.44
N GLN A 726 -20.63 -18.66 3.30
CA GLN A 726 -21.72 -17.73 2.93
C GLN A 726 -21.50 -16.32 3.52
N GLY A 727 -21.74 -15.27 2.74
CA GLY A 727 -21.54 -13.86 3.08
C GLY A 727 -20.09 -13.36 2.98
N ASP A 728 -19.93 -12.03 2.93
CA ASP A 728 -18.65 -11.34 2.68
C ASP A 728 -17.63 -11.40 3.83
N GLN A 729 -18.04 -11.81 5.03
CA GLN A 729 -17.17 -11.88 6.21
C GLN A 729 -16.16 -13.02 6.07
N PHE A 730 -14.88 -12.70 6.26
CA PHE A 730 -13.82 -13.71 6.29
C PHE A 730 -13.91 -14.59 7.53
N ARG A 731 -13.63 -15.88 7.37
CA ARG A 731 -13.52 -16.85 8.46
C ARG A 731 -12.47 -17.90 8.15
N ARG A 732 -11.96 -18.55 9.19
CA ARG A 732 -11.12 -19.74 9.07
C ARG A 732 -11.96 -20.91 8.55
N VAL A 733 -11.55 -21.48 7.43
CA VAL A 733 -12.18 -22.63 6.78
C VAL A 733 -11.16 -23.76 6.74
N PRO A 734 -11.41 -24.90 7.41
CA PRO A 734 -10.59 -26.10 7.24
C PRO A 734 -10.57 -26.55 5.78
N LEU A 735 -9.41 -26.95 5.29
CA LEU A 735 -9.27 -27.41 3.90
C LEU A 735 -9.51 -28.92 3.79
N PRO A 736 -10.13 -29.41 2.70
CA PRO A 736 -10.12 -30.83 2.35
C PRO A 736 -8.71 -31.40 2.16
N ASP A 737 -8.55 -32.70 2.40
CA ASP A 737 -7.26 -33.42 2.28
C ASP A 737 -6.70 -33.41 0.84
N ASP A 738 -7.56 -33.22 -0.17
CA ASP A 738 -7.22 -33.09 -1.60
C ASP A 738 -7.06 -31.62 -2.07
N SER A 739 -7.02 -30.67 -1.15
CA SER A 739 -6.95 -29.24 -1.50
C SER A 739 -5.54 -28.75 -1.85
N HIS A 740 -5.39 -28.19 -3.05
CA HIS A 740 -4.20 -27.42 -3.46
C HIS A 740 -4.05 -26.06 -2.75
N ARG A 741 -4.84 -25.77 -1.70
CA ARG A 741 -4.76 -24.54 -0.89
C ARG A 741 -3.97 -24.78 0.40
N GLY A 742 -3.68 -23.71 1.12
CA GLY A 742 -2.87 -23.74 2.36
C GLY A 742 -1.51 -23.08 2.18
N GLY A 743 -1.11 -22.27 3.16
CA GLY A 743 0.08 -21.40 3.07
C GLY A 743 -0.06 -20.23 2.10
N LEU A 744 0.80 -19.23 2.26
CA LEU A 744 0.79 -17.98 1.48
C LEU A 744 0.97 -18.21 -0.04
N LEU A 745 1.64 -19.29 -0.42
CA LEU A 745 1.96 -19.56 -1.83
C LEU A 745 0.76 -20.04 -2.66
N ALA A 746 -0.33 -20.47 -1.99
CA ALA A 746 -1.59 -20.82 -2.64
C ALA A 746 -2.63 -19.68 -2.64
N HIS A 747 -2.30 -18.52 -2.05
CA HIS A 747 -3.16 -17.34 -2.04
C HIS A 747 -3.19 -16.68 -3.42
N ALA A 748 -4.38 -16.40 -3.95
CA ALA A 748 -4.50 -15.87 -5.31
C ALA A 748 -3.89 -14.48 -5.48
N GLY A 749 -3.88 -13.64 -4.45
CA GLY A 749 -3.20 -12.33 -4.49
C GLY A 749 -1.69 -12.43 -4.72
N VAL A 750 -1.03 -13.42 -4.10
CA VAL A 750 0.40 -13.71 -4.31
C VAL A 750 0.66 -14.23 -5.73
N LEU A 751 -0.25 -15.06 -6.24
CA LEU A 751 -0.17 -15.64 -7.58
C LEU A 751 -0.42 -14.59 -8.68
N MET A 752 -1.27 -13.60 -8.44
CA MET A 752 -1.45 -12.39 -9.27
C MET A 752 -0.21 -11.49 -9.27
N ALA A 753 0.44 -11.29 -8.12
CA ALA A 753 1.65 -10.45 -8.02
C ALA A 753 2.80 -10.93 -8.92
N GLY A 754 2.88 -12.24 -9.18
CA GLY A 754 3.78 -12.86 -10.15
C GLY A 754 3.18 -13.12 -11.54
N SER A 755 2.31 -12.22 -12.02
CA SER A 755 1.62 -12.31 -13.33
C SER A 755 1.52 -10.94 -14.00
N ASP A 756 1.10 -10.86 -15.27
CA ASP A 756 0.88 -9.59 -16.01
C ASP A 756 -0.57 -9.36 -16.47
N GLY A 757 -1.53 -10.07 -15.86
CA GLY A 757 -2.95 -10.03 -16.24
C GLY A 757 -3.31 -10.87 -17.47
N ASN A 758 -2.33 -11.25 -18.30
CA ASN A 758 -2.54 -12.14 -19.44
C ASN A 758 -1.95 -13.53 -19.20
N ARG A 759 -0.73 -13.57 -18.65
CA ARG A 759 0.06 -14.77 -18.39
C ARG A 759 0.69 -14.77 -16.99
N THR A 760 1.00 -15.97 -16.53
CA THR A 760 1.85 -16.20 -15.35
C THR A 760 3.30 -15.83 -15.68
N LYS A 761 4.07 -15.41 -14.67
CA LYS A 761 5.52 -15.17 -14.79
C LYS A 761 6.27 -15.97 -13.73
N PRO A 762 6.73 -17.21 -14.03
CA PRO A 762 7.48 -18.04 -13.08
C PRO A 762 8.66 -17.31 -12.45
N VAL A 763 9.42 -16.56 -13.24
CA VAL A 763 10.57 -15.77 -12.76
C VAL A 763 10.14 -14.76 -11.68
N SER A 764 9.03 -14.04 -11.92
CA SER A 764 8.47 -13.09 -10.93
C SER A 764 7.90 -13.79 -9.70
N ARG A 765 7.24 -14.96 -9.86
CA ARG A 765 6.79 -15.79 -8.74
C ARG A 765 7.98 -16.30 -7.90
N ALA A 766 9.04 -16.76 -8.55
CA ALA A 766 10.27 -17.23 -7.92
C ALA A 766 11.00 -16.12 -7.15
N VAL A 767 11.10 -14.92 -7.74
CA VAL A 767 11.60 -13.71 -7.06
C VAL A 767 10.77 -13.41 -5.82
N TYR A 768 9.43 -13.43 -5.92
CA TYR A 768 8.55 -13.22 -4.76
C TYR A 768 8.81 -14.25 -3.65
N VAL A 769 8.86 -15.56 -3.97
CA VAL A 769 9.14 -16.60 -2.97
C VAL A 769 10.48 -16.36 -2.25
N ARG A 770 11.54 -16.05 -3.02
CA ARG A 770 12.88 -15.82 -2.48
C ARG A 770 13.01 -14.53 -1.66
N GLU A 771 12.50 -13.42 -2.17
CA GLU A 771 12.59 -12.10 -1.53
C GLU A 771 11.65 -11.97 -0.32
N VAL A 772 10.39 -12.41 -0.44
CA VAL A 772 9.36 -12.18 0.58
C VAL A 772 9.42 -13.23 1.69
N LEU A 773 9.43 -14.53 1.37
CA LEU A 773 9.41 -15.56 2.41
C LEU A 773 10.80 -15.76 3.04
N PHE A 774 11.86 -15.84 2.22
CA PHE A 774 13.19 -16.20 2.71
C PHE A 774 14.15 -15.02 2.98
N ASN A 775 13.77 -13.78 2.68
CA ASN A 775 14.64 -12.59 2.70
C ASN A 775 15.96 -12.77 1.91
N ASP A 776 15.94 -13.63 0.89
CA ASP A 776 17.11 -14.04 0.10
C ASP A 776 16.84 -13.70 -1.38
N PRO A 777 16.77 -12.40 -1.75
CA PRO A 777 16.50 -12.00 -3.12
C PRO A 777 17.60 -12.50 -4.06
N PRO A 778 17.23 -13.03 -5.25
CA PRO A 778 18.22 -13.42 -6.25
C PRO A 778 19.02 -12.22 -6.74
N ASP A 779 20.23 -12.50 -7.22
CA ASP A 779 21.10 -11.54 -7.89
C ASP A 779 20.35 -10.78 -9.02
N PRO A 780 20.63 -9.48 -9.22
CA PRO A 780 20.03 -8.71 -10.29
C PRO A 780 20.39 -9.32 -11.66
N PRO A 781 19.46 -9.30 -12.64
CA PRO A 781 19.73 -9.83 -13.97
C PRO A 781 20.88 -9.07 -14.67
N PRO A 782 21.67 -9.72 -15.54
CA PRO A 782 22.74 -9.06 -16.27
C PRO A 782 22.22 -7.86 -17.08
N PRO A 783 22.99 -6.76 -17.21
CA PRO A 783 22.58 -5.59 -17.99
C PRO A 783 22.15 -5.95 -19.41
N ASN A 784 21.03 -5.37 -19.86
CA ASN A 784 20.40 -5.58 -21.17
C ASN A 784 19.80 -6.97 -21.44
N VAL A 785 19.68 -7.87 -20.44
CA VAL A 785 18.80 -9.05 -20.57
C VAL A 785 17.34 -8.58 -20.58
N GLY A 786 16.65 -8.82 -21.69
CA GLY A 786 15.23 -8.53 -21.85
C GLY A 786 14.32 -9.51 -21.10
N GLU A 787 13.02 -9.21 -21.00
CA GLU A 787 12.05 -10.17 -20.44
C GLU A 787 11.95 -11.42 -21.34
N ILE A 788 11.62 -12.57 -20.75
CA ILE A 788 11.34 -13.79 -21.51
C ILE A 788 10.07 -13.60 -22.35
N GLU A 789 10.28 -13.35 -23.65
CA GLU A 789 9.28 -12.93 -24.62
C GLU A 789 8.02 -13.84 -24.65
N PRO A 790 6.83 -13.28 -24.94
CA PRO A 790 5.63 -14.06 -25.21
C PRO A 790 5.79 -14.95 -26.44
N ASN A 791 4.96 -16.00 -26.52
CA ASN A 791 4.93 -16.89 -27.68
C ASN A 791 4.70 -16.13 -28.99
N ILE A 792 5.70 -16.14 -29.88
CA ILE A 792 5.58 -15.52 -31.20
C ILE A 792 4.54 -16.27 -32.05
N LYS A 793 3.76 -15.53 -32.85
CA LYS A 793 2.65 -16.08 -33.64
C LYS A 793 3.07 -17.28 -34.50
N GLY A 794 2.63 -18.48 -34.11
CA GLY A 794 2.93 -19.74 -34.80
C GLY A 794 3.89 -20.68 -34.04
N LYS A 795 4.54 -20.20 -32.97
CA LYS A 795 5.14 -21.07 -31.94
C LYS A 795 4.20 -21.17 -30.75
N ASN A 796 4.04 -22.38 -30.23
CA ASN A 796 3.21 -22.69 -29.06
C ASN A 796 4.08 -23.40 -28.01
N LEU A 797 5.17 -22.77 -27.57
CA LEU A 797 6.05 -23.31 -26.55
C LEU A 797 5.39 -23.19 -25.17
N THR A 798 5.49 -24.23 -24.36
CA THR A 798 5.15 -24.16 -22.94
C THR A 798 5.99 -23.09 -22.24
N VAL A 799 5.53 -22.69 -21.05
CA VAL A 799 6.30 -21.86 -20.13
C VAL A 799 7.67 -22.50 -19.84
N ARG A 800 7.70 -23.82 -19.58
CA ARG A 800 8.93 -24.59 -19.34
C ARG A 800 9.88 -24.62 -20.54
N GLU A 801 9.40 -24.89 -21.75
CA GLU A 801 10.25 -24.90 -22.95
C GLU A 801 10.91 -23.54 -23.21
N ARG A 802 10.23 -22.42 -22.91
CA ARG A 802 10.84 -21.08 -23.03
C ARG A 802 11.88 -20.80 -21.95
N LEU A 803 11.65 -21.24 -20.71
CA LEU A 803 12.68 -21.14 -19.66
C LEU A 803 13.92 -21.96 -20.05
N ILE A 804 13.74 -23.18 -20.56
CA ILE A 804 14.84 -24.02 -21.08
C ILE A 804 15.55 -23.31 -22.24
N GLN A 805 14.82 -22.76 -23.22
CA GLN A 805 15.41 -22.01 -24.33
C GLN A 805 16.17 -20.74 -23.86
N HIS A 806 15.72 -20.10 -22.77
CA HIS A 806 16.43 -18.97 -22.17
C HIS A 806 17.68 -19.41 -21.37
N GLN A 807 17.65 -20.62 -20.78
CA GLN A 807 18.81 -21.27 -20.16
C GLN A 807 19.85 -21.80 -21.16
N GLU A 808 19.58 -21.75 -22.48
CA GLU A 808 20.62 -21.94 -23.52
C GLU A 808 21.59 -20.75 -23.59
N ILE A 809 21.19 -19.58 -23.08
CA ILE A 809 22.07 -18.41 -22.93
C ILE A 809 22.89 -18.60 -21.65
N GLU A 810 24.20 -18.81 -21.79
CA GLU A 810 25.11 -19.16 -20.69
C GLU A 810 25.04 -18.19 -19.50
N SER A 811 24.98 -16.89 -19.80
CA SER A 811 24.86 -15.81 -18.80
C SER A 811 23.55 -15.78 -18.02
N CYS A 812 22.49 -16.33 -18.59
CA CYS A 812 21.18 -16.44 -17.95
C CYS A 812 21.06 -17.78 -17.20
N ALA A 813 21.68 -18.84 -17.72
CA ALA A 813 21.62 -20.20 -17.19
C ALA A 813 22.05 -20.31 -15.72
N ALA A 814 23.07 -19.55 -15.29
CA ALA A 814 23.57 -19.60 -13.92
C ALA A 814 22.50 -19.23 -12.88
N CYS A 815 21.76 -18.15 -13.12
CA CYS A 815 20.67 -17.70 -12.24
C CYS A 815 19.40 -18.55 -12.43
N HIS A 816 18.97 -18.77 -13.68
CA HIS A 816 17.73 -19.47 -13.97
C HIS A 816 17.68 -20.91 -13.43
N ARG A 817 18.80 -21.64 -13.46
CA ARG A 817 18.91 -22.98 -12.85
C ARG A 817 18.62 -23.03 -11.34
N THR A 818 18.76 -21.92 -10.61
CA THR A 818 18.48 -21.85 -9.16
C THR A 818 17.16 -21.14 -8.85
N LEU A 819 16.65 -20.32 -9.78
CA LEU A 819 15.45 -19.49 -9.61
C LEU A 819 14.18 -20.15 -10.18
N ASP A 820 14.23 -20.65 -11.42
CA ASP A 820 13.06 -21.18 -12.14
C ASP A 820 12.27 -22.27 -11.38
N PRO A 821 12.89 -23.21 -10.61
CA PRO A 821 12.17 -24.21 -9.85
C PRO A 821 11.11 -23.63 -8.89
N TYR A 822 11.42 -22.53 -8.20
CA TYR A 822 10.48 -21.86 -7.28
C TYR A 822 9.26 -21.26 -8.01
N GLY A 823 9.41 -20.93 -9.29
CA GLY A 823 8.34 -20.38 -10.13
C GLY A 823 7.53 -21.46 -10.84
N LEU A 824 8.22 -22.48 -11.36
CA LEU A 824 7.61 -23.62 -12.03
C LEU A 824 6.73 -24.46 -11.10
N ALA A 825 7.10 -24.58 -9.82
CA ALA A 825 6.26 -25.20 -8.79
C ALA A 825 4.88 -24.55 -8.64
N LEU A 826 4.74 -23.29 -9.05
CA LEU A 826 3.52 -22.48 -8.95
C LEU A 826 2.77 -22.37 -10.28
N GLU A 827 3.20 -23.06 -11.34
CA GLU A 827 2.57 -22.96 -12.67
C GLU A 827 1.17 -23.59 -12.72
N ASN A 828 0.85 -24.57 -11.87
CA ASN A 828 -0.51 -25.11 -11.77
C ASN A 828 -1.55 -24.09 -11.29
N PHE A 829 -1.14 -22.90 -10.83
CA PHE A 829 -2.04 -21.77 -10.63
C PHE A 829 -2.01 -20.83 -11.84
N ASP A 830 -3.17 -20.38 -12.32
CA ASP A 830 -3.29 -19.39 -13.39
C ASP A 830 -3.00 -17.95 -12.92
N VAL A 831 -3.29 -16.95 -13.76
CA VAL A 831 -3.08 -15.52 -13.45
C VAL A 831 -3.84 -15.08 -12.20
N ILE A 832 -5.08 -15.52 -12.03
CA ILE A 832 -5.96 -15.16 -10.90
C ILE A 832 -5.91 -16.20 -9.77
N GLY A 833 -4.92 -17.09 -9.79
CA GLY A 833 -4.70 -18.11 -8.77
C GLY A 833 -5.72 -19.25 -8.76
N ALA A 834 -6.49 -19.46 -9.84
CA ALA A 834 -7.29 -20.67 -10.01
C ALA A 834 -6.40 -21.86 -10.40
N TRP A 835 -6.78 -23.09 -10.02
CA TRP A 835 -5.99 -24.28 -10.33
C TRP A 835 -6.22 -24.76 -11.78
N ARG A 836 -5.16 -25.23 -12.44
CA ARG A 836 -5.14 -25.71 -13.82
C ARG A 836 -4.13 -26.85 -13.99
N GLU A 837 -4.48 -27.83 -14.83
CA GLU A 837 -3.58 -28.91 -15.26
C GLU A 837 -2.95 -28.67 -16.64
N GLN A 838 -3.50 -27.74 -17.42
CA GLN A 838 -3.13 -27.49 -18.82
C GLN A 838 -2.76 -26.03 -19.04
N GLN A 839 -1.85 -25.77 -19.98
CA GLN A 839 -1.40 -24.41 -20.28
C GLN A 839 -2.52 -23.53 -20.85
N THR A 840 -2.68 -22.36 -20.23
CA THR A 840 -3.70 -21.35 -20.52
C THR A 840 -3.05 -20.04 -20.96
N GLY A 841 -3.83 -19.18 -21.61
CA GLY A 841 -3.33 -17.92 -22.17
C GLY A 841 -2.46 -18.08 -23.42
N GLU A 842 -1.82 -16.98 -23.84
CA GLU A 842 -0.85 -16.89 -24.95
C GLU A 842 -1.25 -17.56 -26.29
N GLY A 843 -2.54 -17.81 -26.53
CA GLY A 843 -3.05 -18.44 -27.75
C GLY A 843 -3.17 -19.97 -27.68
N PHE A 844 -2.86 -20.61 -26.55
CA PHE A 844 -3.28 -21.99 -26.30
C PHE A 844 -4.81 -22.08 -26.30
N ARG A 845 -5.34 -23.11 -26.94
CA ARG A 845 -6.79 -23.42 -26.96
C ARG A 845 -7.01 -24.70 -26.16
N ALA A 846 -7.98 -24.73 -25.27
CA ALA A 846 -8.22 -25.82 -24.31
C ALA A 846 -8.33 -27.27 -24.88
N ARG A 847 -8.51 -27.46 -26.19
CA ARG A 847 -8.45 -28.79 -26.85
C ARG A 847 -7.08 -29.17 -27.43
N LYS A 848 -6.07 -28.32 -27.23
CA LYS A 848 -4.68 -28.45 -27.72
C LYS A 848 -3.67 -27.81 -26.75
N ALA A 849 -4.07 -27.60 -25.50
CA ALA A 849 -3.16 -27.12 -24.47
C ALA A 849 -2.28 -28.31 -24.00
N PRO A 850 -0.96 -28.17 -23.95
CA PRO A 850 -0.10 -29.16 -23.31
C PRO A 850 -0.35 -29.18 -21.79
N PRO A 851 -0.10 -30.30 -21.11
CA PRO A 851 -0.13 -30.37 -19.65
C PRO A 851 0.95 -29.46 -19.04
N ILE A 852 0.73 -29.06 -17.79
CA ILE A 852 1.70 -28.32 -16.99
C ILE A 852 2.66 -29.31 -16.34
N ASP A 853 3.95 -29.13 -16.61
CA ASP A 853 5.03 -29.72 -15.82
C ASP A 853 5.49 -28.68 -14.79
N ALA A 854 5.19 -28.95 -13.51
CA ALA A 854 5.60 -28.15 -12.36
C ALA A 854 6.76 -28.78 -11.56
N SER A 855 7.34 -29.89 -12.03
CA SER A 855 8.44 -30.58 -11.34
C SER A 855 9.73 -29.75 -11.30
N GLY A 856 10.60 -29.99 -10.32
CA GLY A 856 11.85 -29.25 -10.24
C GLY A 856 12.86 -29.80 -9.24
N LYS A 857 13.99 -29.09 -9.17
CA LYS A 857 15.11 -29.36 -8.26
C LYS A 857 15.54 -28.06 -7.58
N LEU A 858 15.51 -28.01 -6.26
CA LEU A 858 15.92 -26.84 -5.49
C LEU A 858 17.46 -26.71 -5.40
N PRO A 859 17.99 -25.53 -5.02
CA PRO A 859 19.43 -25.31 -4.86
C PRO A 859 20.11 -26.21 -3.80
N ASP A 860 19.36 -26.72 -2.81
CA ASP A 860 19.83 -27.70 -1.83
C ASP A 860 20.02 -29.12 -2.40
N GLY A 861 19.59 -29.33 -3.65
CA GLY A 861 19.65 -30.61 -4.35
C GLY A 861 18.39 -31.45 -4.24
N SER A 862 17.40 -31.07 -3.44
CA SER A 862 16.12 -31.78 -3.29
C SER A 862 15.25 -31.65 -4.54
N THR A 863 14.43 -32.68 -4.82
CA THR A 863 13.52 -32.71 -5.97
C THR A 863 12.07 -32.78 -5.53
N PHE A 864 11.18 -32.29 -6.40
CA PHE A 864 9.73 -32.29 -6.22
C PHE A 864 9.03 -32.50 -7.57
N ASP A 865 7.95 -33.27 -7.59
CA ASP A 865 7.18 -33.54 -8.81
C ASP A 865 6.05 -32.51 -9.08
N GLY A 866 5.64 -31.76 -8.05
CA GLY A 866 4.53 -30.80 -8.09
C GLY A 866 4.48 -29.87 -6.88
N PHE A 867 3.42 -29.06 -6.77
CA PHE A 867 3.28 -27.99 -5.76
C PHE A 867 3.29 -28.52 -4.31
N GLU A 868 2.68 -29.68 -4.07
CA GLU A 868 2.54 -30.28 -2.75
C GLU A 868 3.90 -30.70 -2.20
N GLN A 869 4.65 -31.49 -2.99
CA GLN A 869 6.04 -31.85 -2.66
C GLN A 869 6.94 -30.62 -2.56
N PHE A 870 6.69 -29.56 -3.34
CA PHE A 870 7.44 -28.31 -3.23
C PHE A 870 7.21 -27.64 -1.87
N ARG A 871 5.96 -27.57 -1.37
CA ARG A 871 5.68 -27.11 0.00
C ARG A 871 6.40 -27.97 1.05
N GLU A 872 6.41 -29.30 0.91
CA GLU A 872 7.19 -30.18 1.79
C GLU A 872 8.69 -29.82 1.82
N ARG A 873 9.30 -29.51 0.66
CA ARG A 873 10.71 -29.09 0.61
C ARG A 873 10.94 -27.72 1.24
N LEU A 874 9.99 -26.79 1.13
CA LEU A 874 10.09 -25.49 1.81
C LEU A 874 9.91 -25.62 3.34
N LEU A 875 9.02 -26.49 3.82
CA LEU A 875 8.90 -26.83 5.25
C LEU A 875 10.19 -27.45 5.79
N ALA A 876 10.84 -28.34 5.04
CA ALA A 876 12.16 -28.88 5.40
C ALA A 876 13.27 -27.79 5.50
N GLN A 877 13.02 -26.59 4.98
CA GLN A 877 13.88 -25.41 5.12
C GLN A 877 13.33 -24.36 6.12
N GLN A 878 12.39 -24.69 7.01
CA GLN A 878 11.69 -23.71 7.87
C GLN A 878 12.60 -22.80 8.69
N GLN A 879 13.81 -23.24 9.10
CA GLN A 879 14.76 -22.35 9.79
C GLN A 879 15.30 -21.21 8.90
N ARG A 880 15.40 -21.41 7.58
CA ARG A 880 15.69 -20.33 6.61
C ARG A 880 14.54 -19.31 6.57
N PHE A 881 13.30 -19.78 6.70
CA PHE A 881 12.11 -18.92 6.79
C PHE A 881 12.05 -18.16 8.13
N HIS A 882 12.29 -18.84 9.27
CA HIS A 882 12.37 -18.21 10.59
C HIS A 882 13.42 -17.10 10.62
N ARG A 883 14.60 -17.36 10.04
CA ARG A 883 15.70 -16.39 9.92
C ARG A 883 15.32 -15.19 9.06
N GLY A 884 14.81 -15.41 7.84
CA GLY A 884 14.42 -14.33 6.93
C GLY A 884 13.26 -13.47 7.47
N LEU A 885 12.28 -14.10 8.11
CA LEU A 885 11.18 -13.39 8.78
C LEU A 885 11.68 -12.60 10.00
N THR A 886 12.63 -13.14 10.77
CA THR A 886 13.29 -12.42 11.88
C THR A 886 14.00 -11.17 11.39
N GLU A 887 14.72 -11.24 10.26
CA GLU A 887 15.38 -10.06 9.67
C GLU A 887 14.37 -8.99 9.28
N LYS A 888 13.32 -9.35 8.54
CA LYS A 888 12.24 -8.40 8.18
C LYS A 888 11.57 -7.80 9.43
N MET A 889 11.30 -8.61 10.45
CA MET A 889 10.68 -8.18 11.71
C MET A 889 11.58 -7.19 12.46
N MET A 890 12.89 -7.46 12.55
CA MET A 890 13.85 -6.56 13.20
C MET A 890 14.01 -5.23 12.43
N VAL A 891 14.07 -5.24 11.10
CA VAL A 891 14.09 -3.99 10.29
C VAL A 891 12.87 -3.12 10.59
N TYR A 892 11.68 -3.71 10.59
CA TYR A 892 10.43 -3.00 10.85
C TYR A 892 10.37 -2.46 12.29
N ALA A 893 10.73 -3.27 13.28
CA ALA A 893 10.71 -2.91 14.70
C ALA A 893 11.71 -1.78 15.04
N LEU A 894 12.94 -1.89 14.54
CA LEU A 894 14.01 -0.92 14.81
C LEU A 894 13.90 0.35 13.94
N GLY A 895 13.17 0.31 12.82
CA GLY A 895 13.04 1.45 11.90
C GLY A 895 14.37 1.85 11.24
N ARG A 896 15.29 0.89 11.08
CA ARG A 896 16.57 1.04 10.39
C ARG A 896 16.94 -0.28 9.69
N PRO A 897 17.81 -0.26 8.67
CA PRO A 897 18.44 -1.47 8.15
C PRO A 897 19.24 -2.17 9.25
N LEU A 898 19.48 -3.47 9.10
CA LEU A 898 20.31 -4.23 10.04
C LEU A 898 21.79 -3.88 9.86
N GLU A 899 22.51 -3.77 10.97
CA GLU A 899 23.96 -3.57 10.97
C GLU A 899 24.66 -4.93 11.10
N PRO A 900 25.94 -5.08 10.70
CA PRO A 900 26.63 -6.37 10.78
C PRO A 900 26.62 -7.03 12.17
N GLY A 901 26.59 -6.23 13.24
CA GLY A 901 26.47 -6.71 14.63
C GLY A 901 25.09 -7.25 15.01
N ASP A 902 24.04 -6.98 14.22
CA ASP A 902 22.69 -7.52 14.45
C ASP A 902 22.55 -8.96 13.97
N ARG A 903 23.41 -9.44 13.07
CA ARG A 903 23.35 -10.81 12.53
C ARG A 903 23.42 -11.85 13.65
N ILE A 904 24.33 -11.67 14.61
CA ILE A 904 24.45 -12.52 15.81
C ILE A 904 23.13 -12.54 16.63
N ARG A 905 22.34 -11.46 16.61
CA ARG A 905 21.02 -11.41 17.26
C ARG A 905 19.94 -12.08 16.42
N VAL A 906 19.93 -11.88 15.10
CA VAL A 906 19.02 -12.54 14.16
C VAL A 906 19.17 -14.06 14.29
N ASP A 907 20.39 -14.56 14.19
CA ASP A 907 20.71 -15.97 14.22
C ASP A 907 20.30 -16.56 15.58
N ALA A 908 20.70 -15.93 16.69
CA ALA A 908 20.30 -16.36 18.04
C ALA A 908 18.80 -16.20 18.38
N ILE A 909 18.01 -15.46 17.59
CA ILE A 909 16.55 -15.44 17.68
C ILE A 909 15.95 -16.57 16.84
N SER A 910 16.47 -16.82 15.63
CA SER A 910 16.02 -17.93 14.79
C SER A 910 16.30 -19.29 15.43
N ASP A 911 17.51 -19.49 15.97
CA ASP A 911 17.92 -20.71 16.67
C ASP A 911 17.09 -20.98 17.94
N ALA A 912 16.42 -19.94 18.48
CA ALA A 912 15.51 -20.01 19.62
C ALA A 912 14.03 -20.16 19.23
N LEU A 913 13.72 -20.27 17.94
CA LEU A 913 12.41 -20.60 17.39
C LEU A 913 12.44 -22.07 16.92
N ASP A 914 12.34 -22.99 17.88
CA ASP A 914 12.11 -24.41 17.62
C ASP A 914 10.66 -24.68 17.18
N ASP A 915 10.40 -25.83 16.56
CA ASP A 915 9.14 -26.16 15.90
C ASP A 915 7.89 -26.01 16.79
N ASP A 916 8.01 -26.26 18.10
CA ASP A 916 6.94 -26.15 19.10
C ASP A 916 6.73 -24.71 19.63
N SER A 917 7.74 -23.83 19.57
CA SER A 917 7.66 -22.45 20.07
C SER A 917 7.72 -21.36 18.99
N ALA A 918 7.98 -21.73 17.74
CA ALA A 918 8.09 -20.85 16.59
C ALA A 918 6.75 -20.20 16.21
N THR A 919 6.38 -19.13 16.91
CA THR A 919 5.21 -18.28 16.60
C THR A 919 5.62 -16.82 16.41
N LEU A 920 4.73 -16.01 15.79
CA LEU A 920 4.91 -14.56 15.71
C LEU A 920 5.05 -13.92 17.10
N ARG A 921 4.30 -14.38 18.11
CA ARG A 921 4.38 -13.84 19.47
C ARG A 921 5.73 -14.15 20.11
N THR A 922 6.25 -15.36 19.96
CA THR A 922 7.61 -15.71 20.45
C THR A 922 8.68 -14.86 19.79
N MET A 923 8.63 -14.70 18.45
CA MET A 923 9.57 -13.85 17.72
C MET A 923 9.54 -12.39 18.21
N ILE A 924 8.34 -11.80 18.33
CA ILE A 924 8.16 -10.43 18.85
C ILE A 924 8.72 -10.32 20.28
N LYS A 925 8.42 -11.29 21.16
CA LYS A 925 8.90 -11.33 22.55
C LYS A 925 10.42 -11.39 22.66
N GLN A 926 11.09 -12.15 21.79
CA GLN A 926 12.55 -12.16 21.70
C GLN A 926 13.11 -10.81 21.21
N ILE A 927 12.49 -10.21 20.18
CA ILE A 927 12.92 -8.91 19.65
C ILE A 927 12.79 -7.80 20.69
N VAL A 928 11.67 -7.66 21.42
CA VAL A 928 11.51 -6.62 22.46
C VAL A 928 12.36 -6.87 23.73
N SER A 929 12.99 -8.03 23.82
CA SER A 929 13.94 -8.40 24.87
C SER A 929 15.41 -8.25 24.43
N SER A 930 15.65 -8.02 23.14
CA SER A 930 17.00 -7.87 22.58
C SER A 930 17.66 -6.54 22.99
N PRO A 931 19.00 -6.49 23.15
CA PRO A 931 19.72 -5.23 23.33
C PRO A 931 19.41 -4.23 22.21
N GLN A 932 19.37 -4.70 20.96
CA GLN A 932 18.98 -3.92 19.77
C GLN A 932 17.71 -3.08 19.97
N PHE A 933 16.66 -3.67 20.56
CA PHE A 933 15.40 -2.97 20.79
C PHE A 933 15.45 -2.02 22.00
N LEU A 934 16.39 -2.22 22.92
CA LEU A 934 16.54 -1.49 24.19
C LEU A 934 17.70 -0.48 24.19
N THR A 935 18.43 -0.33 23.08
CA THR A 935 19.50 0.66 22.91
C THR A 935 19.30 1.58 21.71
N LYS A 936 20.02 2.70 21.72
CA LYS A 936 20.19 3.64 20.60
C LYS A 936 21.66 3.83 20.28
#